data_AF-A0A385BLM1-F1
#
_entry.id   AF-A0A385BLM1-F1
#
_cell.length_a   1.000
_cell.length_b   1.000
_cell.length_c   1.000
_cell.angle_alpha   90.00
_cell.angle_beta   90.00
_cell.angle_gamma   90.00
#
_symmetry.space_group_name_H-M   'P 1'
#
loop_
_entity.id
_entity.type
_entity.pdbx_description
1 polymer ?
#
loop_
_entity_poly.entity_id
_entity_poly.type
_entity_poly.pdbx_seq_one_letter_code
_entity_poly.pdbx_strand_id
1 'polypeptide(L)'
;MKLIQTTLILTYALFLGGCKQPVVKKMELADKTWKEGILIEEFVNENAPYPSCHAATIVETTKGELVASWFGGTHERNPDVGIWLSKRKNGTWTEGVEVANGVQNDTLRYPTWNPVLYQIPDGDLMLFYKVGPSPSTWWGMLMRSSDGGDTWSNPEKLPEGFLGPIKNKPVLLDNGNLLLPSSIEGNGWNLRMESTPDFGKTWVMGDTLPKGENKINAIQPSVLFHENGKLQQVGRTRNRHLFSTWSEDNGKTWSDLELLNMPNNSSGTDAVTMKNGEHVLIYNHVWPKEGTTKSYRSPLNIAVSKDGINWEASLVLEDSKISQYSYPSIIQGTDGMLHCIYTWRRQKIKYVKIDPSKLVSFPINDGVWPGPTKERYKVAVCDWMILKRQKLGAFERAKEIGADGIEMDMGGLGDRETFDSKFVNGDTASVRVFKDKMIETGVGISSIAMSGFYAQSFATRETYKKMVSDCIEVMKTFHVEVVYLPLGTQGDLVKNPELRPAIVERLRWAGKEVEKVNGVIAIETSLSATEEKKLLEEIDNRNIKIAFNFANAIKNGRDISKELKILGRDNIAQIHASNTDGVWIENDKAIDLPAIKETLDAMHWKGWLIVERSRDTSMVHEVVKNYGANAAYLKKVFQNK
;
A
#
# COMPACT_ATOMS: atom_id res chain seq x y z
N MET A 1 16.05 -64.69 69.76
CA MET A 1 15.08 -63.84 69.05
C MET A 1 15.56 -63.64 67.62
N LYS A 2 14.96 -64.34 66.65
CA LYS A 2 15.30 -64.24 65.23
C LYS A 2 14.49 -63.11 64.59
N LEU A 3 15.17 -62.14 63.99
CA LEU A 3 14.58 -61.05 63.21
C LEU A 3 14.00 -61.61 61.90
N ILE A 4 12.74 -61.29 61.63
CA ILE A 4 12.03 -61.63 60.40
C ILE A 4 12.26 -60.48 59.40
N GLN A 5 12.86 -60.80 58.26
CA GLN A 5 12.82 -59.98 57.05
C GLN A 5 11.45 -60.15 56.40
N THR A 6 10.73 -59.04 56.17
CA THR A 6 9.61 -59.01 55.23
C THR A 6 9.72 -57.78 54.35
N THR A 7 10.07 -58.01 53.09
CA THR A 7 10.08 -57.04 52.00
C THR A 7 8.64 -56.68 51.64
N LEU A 8 8.27 -55.39 51.71
CA LEU A 8 6.99 -54.91 51.19
C LEU A 8 7.24 -54.10 49.91
N ILE A 9 6.63 -54.57 48.82
CA ILE A 9 6.63 -53.96 47.48
C ILE A 9 5.74 -52.71 47.53
N LEU A 10 6.28 -51.54 47.18
CA LEU A 10 5.49 -50.34 46.91
C LEU A 10 5.41 -50.11 45.39
N THR A 11 4.21 -50.25 44.85
CA THR A 11 3.85 -50.02 43.45
C THR A 11 3.90 -48.51 43.15
N TYR A 12 4.75 -48.09 42.23
CA TYR A 12 4.73 -46.74 41.64
C TYR A 12 3.70 -46.71 40.50
N ALA A 13 2.59 -46.00 40.70
CA ALA A 13 1.68 -45.64 39.61
C ALA A 13 2.18 -44.34 38.95
N LEU A 14 2.79 -44.47 37.77
CA LEU A 14 3.14 -43.37 36.88
C LEU A 14 1.87 -42.83 36.20
N PHE A 15 1.36 -41.69 36.65
CA PHE A 15 0.45 -40.87 35.86
C PHE A 15 1.25 -40.13 34.78
N LEU A 16 1.34 -40.72 33.59
CA LEU A 16 1.76 -40.02 32.38
C LEU A 16 0.62 -39.13 31.88
N GLY A 17 0.40 -38.01 32.57
CA GLY A 17 -0.37 -36.88 32.05
C GLY A 17 0.48 -36.13 31.04
N GLY A 18 0.50 -36.59 29.78
CA GLY A 18 1.11 -35.84 28.69
C GLY A 18 0.35 -34.54 28.45
N CYS A 19 0.87 -33.42 28.94
CA CYS A 19 0.51 -32.10 28.45
C CYS A 19 0.91 -32.01 26.98
N LYS A 20 0.00 -32.38 26.07
CA LYS A 20 0.08 -31.94 24.68
C LYS A 20 -0.09 -30.43 24.68
N GLN A 21 1.02 -29.69 24.49
CA GLN A 21 0.92 -28.32 24.02
C GLN A 21 0.03 -28.33 22.78
N PRO A 22 -0.93 -27.41 22.65
CA PRO A 22 -1.65 -27.27 21.39
C PRO A 22 -0.59 -26.91 20.36
N VAL A 23 -0.41 -27.78 19.36
CA VAL A 23 0.34 -27.43 18.16
C VAL A 23 -0.45 -26.32 17.52
N VAL A 24 -0.10 -25.07 17.82
CA VAL A 24 -0.57 -23.90 17.10
C VAL A 24 -0.08 -24.12 15.68
N LYS A 25 -0.98 -24.55 14.80
CA LYS A 25 -0.72 -24.62 13.37
C LYS A 25 -0.26 -23.22 12.97
N LYS A 26 1.03 -23.05 12.66
CA LYS A 26 1.56 -21.80 12.09
C LYS A 26 0.68 -21.51 10.87
N MET A 27 -0.16 -20.48 10.97
CA MET A 27 -1.01 -20.06 9.85
C MET A 27 -0.09 -19.73 8.68
N GLU A 28 -0.31 -20.40 7.54
CA GLU A 28 0.49 -20.17 6.35
C GLU A 28 0.16 -18.80 5.74
N LEU A 29 1.14 -18.19 5.06
CA LEU A 29 0.98 -16.90 4.37
C LEU A 29 -0.29 -16.90 3.52
N ALA A 30 -0.62 -18.04 2.88
CA ALA A 30 -1.82 -18.34 2.08
C ALA A 30 -3.16 -17.91 2.69
N ASP A 31 -3.26 -17.76 4.01
CA ASP A 31 -4.55 -17.58 4.68
C ASP A 31 -4.91 -16.15 5.08
N LYS A 32 -4.07 -15.14 4.81
CA LYS A 32 -4.20 -13.79 5.40
C LYS A 32 -4.49 -12.65 4.43
N THR A 33 -5.17 -11.63 4.97
CA THR A 33 -5.20 -10.27 4.40
C THR A 33 -4.14 -9.42 5.10
N TRP A 34 -3.44 -8.53 4.39
CA TRP A 34 -2.48 -7.58 4.98
C TRP A 34 -3.09 -6.53 5.94
N LYS A 35 -4.34 -6.76 6.36
CA LYS A 35 -5.16 -5.90 7.24
C LYS A 35 -5.52 -6.60 8.56
N GLU A 36 -5.05 -7.83 8.78
CA GLU A 36 -5.38 -8.60 9.98
C GLU A 36 -4.89 -7.90 11.26
N GLY A 37 -5.71 -7.90 12.32
CA GLY A 37 -5.39 -7.19 13.56
C GLY A 37 -5.76 -5.70 13.55
N ILE A 38 -6.12 -5.11 12.42
CA ILE A 38 -6.72 -3.76 12.41
C ILE A 38 -8.11 -3.83 13.04
N LEU A 39 -8.32 -3.02 14.07
CA LEU A 39 -9.57 -2.92 14.82
C LEU A 39 -10.41 -1.71 14.41
N ILE A 40 -9.75 -0.59 14.10
CA ILE A 40 -10.39 0.69 13.76
C ILE A 40 -9.59 1.37 12.66
N GLU A 41 -10.27 1.93 11.66
CA GLU A 41 -9.73 2.87 10.69
C GLU A 41 -10.70 4.05 10.54
N GLU A 42 -10.24 5.28 10.77
CA GLU A 42 -11.08 6.47 10.61
C GLU A 42 -10.24 7.71 10.30
N PHE A 43 -10.87 8.77 9.77
CA PHE A 43 -10.21 10.06 9.61
C PHE A 43 -10.27 10.89 10.89
N VAL A 44 -9.20 11.64 11.13
CA VAL A 44 -9.13 12.67 12.17
C VAL A 44 -9.53 14.00 11.54
N ASN A 45 -10.35 14.79 12.25
CA ASN A 45 -10.82 16.11 11.83
C ASN A 45 -11.46 16.11 10.42
N GLU A 46 -12.60 15.42 10.27
CA GLU A 46 -13.20 15.18 8.96
C GLU A 46 -13.61 16.47 8.22
N ASN A 47 -14.03 17.49 8.97
CA ASN A 47 -14.43 18.82 8.46
C ASN A 47 -13.29 19.85 8.56
N ALA A 48 -12.09 19.46 8.12
CA ALA A 48 -10.92 20.33 8.18
C ALA A 48 -11.14 21.68 7.45
N PRO A 49 -10.82 22.83 8.07
CA PRO A 49 -10.97 24.15 7.46
C PRO A 49 -9.81 24.53 6.52
N TYR A 50 -8.95 23.57 6.17
CA TYR A 50 -7.79 23.75 5.31
C TYR A 50 -7.76 22.67 4.23
N PRO A 51 -7.24 22.98 3.02
CA PRO A 51 -7.15 22.02 1.93
C PRO A 51 -5.96 21.05 2.07
N SER A 52 -4.97 21.37 2.92
CA SER A 52 -3.79 20.53 3.10
C SER A 52 -3.35 20.37 4.55
N CYS A 53 -2.92 19.16 4.90
CA CYS A 53 -2.31 18.85 6.19
C CYS A 53 -1.19 17.81 6.08
N HIS A 54 -0.26 17.84 7.03
CA HIS A 54 0.87 16.92 7.06
C HIS A 54 1.53 16.77 8.44
N ALA A 55 2.47 15.82 8.55
CA ALA A 55 3.32 15.56 9.72
C ALA A 55 2.53 15.33 11.01
N ALA A 56 1.77 14.23 11.05
CA ALA A 56 0.97 13.87 12.21
C ALA A 56 1.82 13.22 13.33
N THR A 57 1.42 13.48 14.57
CA THR A 57 1.94 12.90 15.81
C THR A 57 0.77 12.48 16.69
N ILE A 58 0.97 11.48 17.54
CA ILE A 58 -0.03 10.98 18.49
C ILE A 58 0.63 10.66 19.84
N VAL A 59 -0.09 10.92 20.93
CA VAL A 59 0.30 10.56 22.29
C VAL A 59 -0.93 10.12 23.08
N GLU A 60 -0.72 9.31 24.11
CA GLU A 60 -1.73 9.04 25.13
C GLU A 60 -1.46 9.93 26.35
N THR A 61 -2.50 10.59 26.85
CA THR A 61 -2.41 11.48 28.02
C THR A 61 -2.47 10.70 29.33
N THR A 62 -2.16 11.35 30.45
CA THR A 62 -2.31 10.78 31.81
C THR A 62 -3.75 10.35 32.14
N LYS A 63 -4.74 10.85 31.39
CA LYS A 63 -6.16 10.47 31.51
C LYS A 63 -6.54 9.28 30.64
N GLY A 64 -5.60 8.70 29.87
CA GLY A 64 -5.87 7.62 28.92
C GLY A 64 -6.55 8.09 27.61
N GLU A 65 -6.69 9.39 27.40
CA GLU A 65 -7.21 9.95 26.14
C GLU A 65 -6.08 10.06 25.11
N LEU A 66 -6.36 9.75 23.83
CA LEU A 66 -5.41 9.99 22.76
C LEU A 66 -5.50 11.44 22.27
N VAL A 67 -4.35 12.05 22.03
CA VAL A 67 -4.23 13.38 21.46
C VAL A 67 -3.39 13.29 20.19
N ALA A 68 -3.89 13.86 19.11
CA ALA A 68 -3.22 13.93 17.82
C ALA A 68 -2.96 15.38 17.44
N SER A 69 -1.81 15.63 16.80
CA SER A 69 -1.49 16.95 16.24
C SER A 69 -0.83 16.82 14.87
N TRP A 70 -0.98 17.84 14.03
CA TRP A 70 -0.44 17.94 12.67
C TRP A 70 -0.35 19.42 12.27
N PHE A 71 0.36 19.74 11.19
CA PHE A 71 0.27 21.09 10.61
C PHE A 71 -0.72 21.11 9.44
N GLY A 72 -1.45 22.21 9.27
CA GLY A 72 -2.48 22.37 8.25
C GLY A 72 -2.67 23.82 7.81
N GLY A 73 -2.95 24.02 6.52
CA GLY A 73 -3.11 25.33 5.88
C GLY A 73 -3.32 25.19 4.37
N THR A 74 -3.12 26.28 3.61
CA THR A 74 -3.34 26.30 2.16
C THR A 74 -2.44 25.30 1.43
N HIS A 75 -1.14 25.30 1.72
CA HIS A 75 -0.18 24.29 1.30
C HIS A 75 1.09 24.39 2.16
N GLU A 76 1.92 23.35 2.18
CA GLU A 76 3.21 23.37 2.88
C GLU A 76 4.01 24.64 2.51
N ARG A 77 4.63 25.30 3.50
CA ARG A 77 5.33 26.61 3.44
C ARG A 77 4.46 27.86 3.37
N ASN A 78 3.15 27.76 3.13
CA ASN A 78 2.32 28.95 3.14
C ASN A 78 2.31 29.58 4.54
N PRO A 79 2.45 30.91 4.69
CA PRO A 79 2.39 31.58 5.99
C PRO A 79 1.19 31.21 6.86
N ASP A 80 0.05 30.81 6.26
CA ASP A 80 -1.15 30.41 6.97
C ASP A 80 -1.09 29.02 7.66
N VAL A 81 -0.01 28.26 7.46
CA VAL A 81 0.12 26.92 8.04
C VAL A 81 0.25 26.99 9.56
N GLY A 82 -0.79 26.53 10.25
CA GLY A 82 -0.86 26.39 11.70
C GLY A 82 -0.67 24.95 12.19
N ILE A 83 -0.45 24.81 13.49
CA ILE A 83 -0.48 23.54 14.22
C ILE A 83 -1.90 23.32 14.72
N TRP A 84 -2.46 22.17 14.35
CA TRP A 84 -3.80 21.75 14.71
C TRP A 84 -3.74 20.56 15.66
N LEU A 85 -4.77 20.42 16.47
CA LEU A 85 -4.89 19.38 17.47
C LEU A 85 -6.31 18.83 17.53
N SER A 86 -6.46 17.52 17.70
CA SER A 86 -7.73 16.86 17.99
C SER A 86 -7.52 15.79 19.05
N LYS A 87 -8.56 15.55 19.84
CA LYS A 87 -8.54 14.60 20.97
C LYS A 87 -9.54 13.50 20.73
N ARG A 88 -9.19 12.28 21.09
CA ARG A 88 -10.10 11.15 21.04
C ARG A 88 -10.76 10.94 22.40
N LYS A 89 -11.96 11.50 22.55
CA LYS A 89 -12.79 11.38 23.75
C LYS A 89 -13.94 10.41 23.46
N ASN A 90 -14.21 9.49 24.39
CA ASN A 90 -15.32 8.51 24.29
C ASN A 90 -15.33 7.72 22.97
N GLY A 91 -14.16 7.40 22.42
CA GLY A 91 -14.05 6.66 21.16
C GLY A 91 -14.32 7.47 19.89
N THR A 92 -14.36 8.81 19.96
CA THR A 92 -14.54 9.69 18.78
C THR A 92 -13.54 10.84 18.81
N TRP A 93 -13.10 11.30 17.63
CA TRP A 93 -12.23 12.47 17.50
C TRP A 93 -13.03 13.76 17.59
N THR A 94 -12.54 14.74 18.35
CA THR A 94 -13.09 16.10 18.37
C THR A 94 -12.76 16.84 17.07
N GLU A 95 -13.46 17.95 16.81
CA GLU A 95 -13.02 18.90 15.78
C GLU A 95 -11.59 19.39 16.07
N GLY A 96 -10.86 19.67 14.99
CA GLY A 96 -9.50 20.19 15.05
C GLY A 96 -9.47 21.64 15.50
N VAL A 97 -8.62 21.96 16.46
CA VAL A 97 -8.40 23.33 16.96
C VAL A 97 -6.98 23.77 16.60
N GLU A 98 -6.82 24.98 16.04
CA GLU A 98 -5.50 25.58 15.81
C GLU A 98 -4.91 26.04 17.15
N VAL A 99 -3.76 25.47 17.53
CA VAL A 99 -3.09 25.73 18.82
C VAL A 99 -1.82 26.58 18.65
N ALA A 100 -1.26 26.69 17.45
CA ALA A 100 -0.16 27.60 17.14
C ALA A 100 -0.20 28.03 15.67
N ASN A 101 0.13 29.30 15.39
CA ASN A 101 -0.07 29.88 14.05
C ASN A 101 1.18 30.57 13.45
N GLY A 102 2.29 30.70 14.20
CA GLY A 102 3.55 31.25 13.68
C GLY A 102 3.56 32.77 13.47
N VAL A 103 2.56 33.49 13.97
CA VAL A 103 2.54 34.97 13.99
C VAL A 103 3.72 35.48 14.81
N GLN A 104 4.50 36.40 14.23
CA GLN A 104 5.66 37.06 14.89
C GLN A 104 5.31 38.48 15.32
N ASN A 105 4.53 39.19 14.49
CA ASN A 105 3.98 40.52 14.72
C ASN A 105 2.84 40.77 13.72
N ASP A 106 2.27 41.98 13.73
CA ASP A 106 1.11 42.38 12.92
C ASP A 106 1.27 42.19 11.40
N THR A 107 2.50 42.11 10.89
CA THR A 107 2.79 42.03 9.44
C THR A 107 3.54 40.77 9.03
N LEU A 108 4.06 40.00 9.99
CA LEU A 108 4.91 38.84 9.74
C LEU A 108 4.35 37.59 10.40
N ARG A 109 4.00 36.61 9.56
CA ARG A 109 3.65 35.25 9.97
C ARG A 109 4.54 34.28 9.20
N TYR A 110 5.13 33.33 9.90
CA TYR A 110 5.84 32.21 9.29
C TYR A 110 5.02 30.93 9.39
N PRO A 111 5.16 29.99 8.44
CA PRO A 111 4.55 28.67 8.57
C PRO A 111 5.07 27.97 9.81
N THR A 112 4.20 27.17 10.41
CA THR A 112 4.54 26.21 11.46
C THR A 112 4.79 24.81 10.88
N TRP A 113 5.55 23.98 11.59
CA TRP A 113 6.01 22.68 11.08
C TRP A 113 6.18 21.62 12.16
N ASN A 114 6.12 20.36 11.72
CA ASN A 114 6.52 19.15 12.47
C ASN A 114 6.17 19.20 13.97
N PRO A 115 4.87 19.24 14.32
CA PRO A 115 4.46 19.10 15.70
C PRO A 115 4.85 17.72 16.22
N VAL A 116 5.27 17.68 17.48
CA VAL A 116 5.61 16.46 18.20
C VAL A 116 5.06 16.59 19.62
N LEU A 117 4.20 15.66 19.99
CA LEU A 117 3.61 15.61 21.33
C LEU A 117 4.44 14.70 22.24
N TYR A 118 4.48 15.04 23.52
CA TYR A 118 5.04 14.18 24.56
C TYR A 118 4.28 14.41 25.88
N GLN A 119 3.82 13.32 26.50
CA GLN A 119 3.16 13.37 27.80
C GLN A 119 4.19 13.12 28.90
N ILE A 120 4.46 14.12 29.75
CA ILE A 120 5.28 13.92 30.94
C ILE A 120 4.52 12.97 31.88
N PRO A 121 5.17 11.94 32.46
CA PRO A 121 4.55 11.11 33.49
C PRO A 121 4.00 11.98 34.62
N ASP A 122 2.71 11.82 34.91
CA ASP A 122 1.98 12.59 35.94
C ASP A 122 2.12 14.13 35.83
N GLY A 123 2.41 14.63 34.63
CA GLY A 123 2.70 16.05 34.40
C GLY A 123 2.02 16.62 33.17
N ASP A 124 2.56 17.73 32.68
CA ASP A 124 2.02 18.45 31.54
C ASP A 124 2.19 17.67 30.22
N LEU A 125 1.24 17.86 29.31
CA LEU A 125 1.39 17.55 27.91
C LEU A 125 2.27 18.61 27.25
N MET A 126 3.36 18.20 26.59
CA MET A 126 4.26 19.06 25.83
C MET A 126 3.94 19.00 24.34
N LEU A 127 3.98 20.15 23.67
CA LEU A 127 3.93 20.30 22.22
C LEU A 127 5.20 21.00 21.74
N PHE A 128 6.05 20.25 21.05
CA PHE A 128 7.17 20.81 20.31
C PHE A 128 6.75 21.07 18.86
N TYR A 129 7.10 22.20 18.29
CA TYR A 129 6.85 22.50 16.87
C TYR A 129 7.89 23.48 16.36
N LYS A 130 7.94 23.72 15.05
CA LYS A 130 8.95 24.60 14.44
C LYS A 130 8.25 25.77 13.78
N VAL A 131 8.93 26.91 13.76
CA VAL A 131 8.49 28.12 13.05
C VAL A 131 9.63 28.60 12.17
N GLY A 132 9.30 29.06 10.97
CA GLY A 132 10.27 29.68 10.08
C GLY A 132 10.02 29.36 8.61
N PRO A 133 10.74 30.00 7.68
CA PRO A 133 10.40 29.94 6.26
C PRO A 133 10.74 28.59 5.60
N SER A 134 11.67 27.82 6.15
CA SER A 134 12.08 26.53 5.58
C SER A 134 12.69 25.58 6.62
N PRO A 135 12.75 24.26 6.34
CA PRO A 135 13.42 23.30 7.22
C PRO A 135 14.89 23.60 7.56
N SER A 136 15.61 24.34 6.70
CA SER A 136 17.00 24.72 6.95
C SER A 136 17.17 26.00 7.76
N THR A 137 16.09 26.74 8.02
CA THR A 137 16.14 28.07 8.67
C THR A 137 15.07 28.25 9.76
N TRP A 138 14.37 27.18 10.13
CA TRP A 138 13.41 27.21 11.23
C TRP A 138 14.09 27.24 12.60
N TRP A 139 13.30 27.49 13.64
CA TRP A 139 13.68 27.31 15.04
C TRP A 139 12.62 26.48 15.76
N GLY A 140 13.02 25.85 16.87
CA GLY A 140 12.09 25.10 17.70
C GLY A 140 11.30 25.99 18.66
N MET A 141 10.09 25.56 18.94
CA MET A 141 9.15 26.14 19.89
C MET A 141 8.60 25.04 20.80
N LEU A 142 8.21 25.42 22.01
CA LEU A 142 7.61 24.56 23.02
C LEU A 142 6.37 25.23 23.64
N MET A 143 5.32 24.45 23.82
CA MET A 143 4.12 24.81 24.58
C MET A 143 3.77 23.67 25.54
N ARG A 144 3.09 24.00 26.63
CA ARG A 144 2.65 23.04 27.65
C ARG A 144 1.16 23.15 27.91
N SER A 145 0.55 22.04 28.30
CA SER A 145 -0.84 21.96 28.70
C SER A 145 -0.98 21.09 29.94
N SER A 146 -1.55 21.66 31.00
CA SER A 146 -1.81 20.97 32.27
C SER A 146 -3.16 20.25 32.32
N ASP A 147 -4.00 20.42 31.29
CA ASP A 147 -5.36 19.87 31.24
C ASP A 147 -5.57 18.81 30.15
N GLY A 148 -4.51 18.40 29.45
CA GLY A 148 -4.56 17.38 28.40
C GLY A 148 -4.90 17.95 27.03
N GLY A 149 -4.46 19.18 26.76
CA GLY A 149 -4.56 19.87 25.48
C GLY A 149 -5.85 20.67 25.28
N ASP A 150 -6.62 20.97 26.34
CA ASP A 150 -7.75 21.91 26.26
C ASP A 150 -7.24 23.37 26.25
N THR A 151 -6.26 23.69 27.08
CA THR A 151 -5.59 24.99 27.11
C THR A 151 -4.07 24.84 27.03
N TRP A 152 -3.40 25.89 26.54
CA TRP A 152 -1.96 25.88 26.29
C TRP A 152 -1.28 27.13 26.84
N SER A 153 -0.05 26.95 27.34
CA SER A 153 0.83 28.05 27.72
C SER A 153 1.19 28.93 26.52
N ASN A 154 1.73 30.12 26.79
CA ASN A 154 2.37 30.91 25.74
C ASN A 154 3.51 30.12 25.08
N PRO A 155 3.74 30.28 23.76
CA PRO A 155 4.87 29.66 23.08
C PRO A 155 6.23 30.12 23.60
N GLU A 156 7.09 29.16 23.91
CA GLU A 156 8.47 29.38 24.33
C GLU A 156 9.41 29.02 23.18
N LYS A 157 10.25 29.96 22.74
CA LYS A 157 11.31 29.67 21.77
C LYS A 157 12.40 28.84 22.45
N LEU A 158 12.83 27.77 21.80
CA LEU A 158 13.94 26.94 22.30
C LEU A 158 15.26 27.75 22.32
N PRO A 159 16.21 27.41 23.22
CA PRO A 159 17.51 28.07 23.25
C PRO A 159 18.22 28.03 21.90
N GLU A 160 19.08 29.02 21.65
CA GLU A 160 19.82 29.10 20.40
C GLU A 160 20.57 27.80 20.11
N GLY A 161 20.42 27.30 18.88
CA GLY A 161 21.01 26.05 18.44
C GLY A 161 20.21 24.79 18.79
N PHE A 162 19.13 24.84 19.56
CA PHE A 162 18.26 23.68 19.83
C PHE A 162 17.01 23.70 18.95
N LEU A 163 16.58 22.53 18.46
CA LEU A 163 15.38 22.37 17.63
C LEU A 163 14.31 21.48 18.28
N GLY A 164 14.68 20.76 19.33
CA GLY A 164 13.86 19.73 19.95
C GLY A 164 13.62 18.53 19.00
N PRO A 165 12.69 17.64 19.33
CA PRO A 165 12.45 16.43 18.55
C PRO A 165 11.93 16.79 17.16
N ILE A 166 12.52 16.29 16.07
CA ILE A 166 12.04 16.58 14.71
C ILE A 166 11.26 15.39 14.18
N LYS A 167 9.93 15.59 14.09
CA LYS A 167 8.90 14.62 13.71
C LYS A 167 8.68 13.48 14.71
N ASN A 168 9.70 12.74 15.10
CA ASN A 168 9.53 11.55 15.93
C ASN A 168 9.51 11.87 17.43
N LYS A 169 8.73 11.08 18.18
CA LYS A 169 8.44 11.29 19.60
C LYS A 169 9.70 11.22 20.48
N PRO A 170 9.82 12.09 21.50
CA PRO A 170 10.76 11.92 22.60
C PRO A 170 10.59 10.58 23.33
N VAL A 171 11.63 10.14 24.00
CA VAL A 171 11.59 8.98 24.89
C VAL A 171 12.24 9.30 26.23
N LEU A 172 11.58 8.92 27.33
CA LEU A 172 12.14 9.05 28.67
C LEU A 172 13.07 7.88 28.95
N LEU A 173 14.29 8.17 29.36
CA LEU A 173 15.29 7.17 29.73
C LEU A 173 15.22 6.88 31.24
N ASP A 174 15.73 5.72 31.65
CA ASP A 174 15.72 5.26 33.04
C ASP A 174 16.50 6.21 33.99
N ASN A 175 17.45 6.97 33.45
CA ASN A 175 18.18 7.99 34.20
C ASN A 175 17.41 9.31 34.39
N GLY A 176 16.15 9.38 33.95
CA GLY A 176 15.27 10.55 34.06
C GLY A 176 15.43 11.58 32.93
N ASN A 177 16.38 11.40 32.01
CA ASN A 177 16.54 12.31 30.88
C ASN A 177 15.49 12.03 29.80
N LEU A 178 14.86 13.10 29.31
CA LEU A 178 14.03 13.04 28.12
C LEU A 178 14.94 13.19 26.89
N LEU A 179 15.15 12.10 26.15
CA LEU A 179 15.89 12.10 24.89
C LEU A 179 15.00 12.59 23.74
N LEU A 180 15.51 13.52 22.96
CA LEU A 180 14.81 14.19 21.85
C LEU A 180 15.46 13.80 20.51
N PRO A 181 14.81 12.93 19.71
CA PRO A 181 15.32 12.54 18.41
C PRO A 181 15.31 13.74 17.44
N SER A 182 16.47 14.35 17.22
CA SER A 182 16.62 15.59 16.44
C SER A 182 17.59 15.43 15.26
N SER A 183 17.65 16.46 14.43
CA SER A 183 18.44 16.50 13.20
C SER A 183 18.45 17.89 12.56
N ILE A 184 19.31 18.13 11.56
CA ILE A 184 19.40 19.41 10.86
C ILE A 184 19.44 19.24 9.33
N GLU A 185 18.91 20.25 8.63
CA GLU A 185 18.95 20.37 7.16
C GLU A 185 19.68 21.66 6.75
N GLY A 186 20.21 21.71 5.52
CA GLY A 186 20.84 22.90 4.93
C GLY A 186 22.15 22.58 4.20
N ASN A 187 22.96 21.68 4.75
CA ASN A 187 24.15 21.12 4.11
C ASN A 187 24.11 19.58 4.18
N GLY A 188 23.12 19.01 3.49
CA GLY A 188 22.75 17.60 3.62
C GLY A 188 21.85 17.33 4.83
N TRP A 189 21.69 16.05 5.14
CA TRP A 189 20.92 15.57 6.29
C TRP A 189 21.87 15.04 7.36
N ASN A 190 21.79 15.59 8.57
CA ASN A 190 22.65 15.23 9.67
C ASN A 190 21.81 15.00 10.94
N LEU A 191 22.09 13.92 11.65
CA LEU A 191 21.48 13.65 12.94
C LEU A 191 22.13 14.52 14.02
N ARG A 192 21.35 14.87 15.03
CA ARG A 192 21.81 15.67 16.17
C ARG A 192 20.98 15.29 17.38
N MET A 193 21.61 14.81 18.43
CA MET A 193 20.87 14.41 19.62
C MET A 193 20.73 15.58 20.58
N GLU A 194 19.51 15.75 21.07
CA GLU A 194 19.17 16.74 22.07
C GLU A 194 18.51 16.00 23.24
N SER A 195 18.66 16.51 24.45
CA SER A 195 17.96 15.97 25.60
C SER A 195 17.65 17.05 26.61
N THR A 196 16.73 16.77 27.52
CA THR A 196 16.43 17.62 28.66
C THR A 196 16.27 16.78 29.93
N PRO A 197 17.01 17.08 31.01
CA PRO A 197 16.88 16.37 32.28
C PRO A 197 15.67 16.84 33.11
N ASP A 198 15.02 17.93 32.71
CA ASP A 198 14.02 18.65 33.51
C ASP A 198 12.82 19.14 32.67
N PHE A 199 12.52 18.39 31.60
CA PHE A 199 11.35 18.60 30.74
C PHE A 199 11.27 20.00 30.11
N GLY A 200 12.43 20.47 29.64
CA GLY A 200 12.59 21.65 28.79
C GLY A 200 13.00 22.92 29.53
N LYS A 201 13.41 22.84 30.81
CA LYS A 201 13.96 24.00 31.53
C LYS A 201 15.44 24.19 31.19
N THR A 202 16.19 23.10 31.11
CA THR A 202 17.57 23.03 30.65
C THR A 202 17.72 22.02 29.52
N TRP A 203 18.76 22.22 28.71
CA TRP A 203 18.93 21.54 27.44
C TRP A 203 20.37 21.06 27.30
N VAL A 204 20.51 19.82 26.83
CA VAL A 204 21.82 19.19 26.63
C VAL A 204 21.97 18.84 25.17
N MET A 205 23.02 19.36 24.57
CA MET A 205 23.44 18.98 23.23
C MET A 205 24.25 17.68 23.32
N GLY A 206 23.71 16.61 22.75
CA GLY A 206 24.37 15.32 22.66
C GLY A 206 25.20 15.20 21.38
N ASP A 207 25.45 13.96 20.97
CA ASP A 207 26.24 13.65 19.79
C ASP A 207 25.64 14.22 18.49
N THR A 208 26.51 14.66 17.59
CA THR A 208 26.18 15.14 16.25
C THR A 208 26.80 14.17 15.24
N LEU A 209 26.09 13.08 14.95
CA LEU A 209 26.57 12.01 14.08
C LEU A 209 26.83 12.54 12.66
N PRO A 210 28.09 12.46 12.16
CA PRO A 210 28.49 11.28 11.38
C PRO A 210 30.00 10.93 11.42
N LYS A 211 30.43 9.64 11.42
CA LYS A 211 31.85 9.26 11.19
C LYS A 211 32.08 7.98 10.34
N GLY A 212 33.25 7.94 9.66
CA GLY A 212 33.62 7.05 8.53
C GLY A 212 33.84 7.79 7.18
N GLU A 213 34.56 7.21 6.20
CA GLU A 213 34.84 7.85 4.88
C GLU A 213 33.59 8.09 4.01
N ASN A 214 32.53 7.30 4.21
CA ASN A 214 31.27 7.39 3.46
C ASN A 214 30.16 8.02 4.30
N LYS A 215 29.95 9.33 4.14
CA LYS A 215 28.96 10.11 4.90
C LYS A 215 27.51 9.75 4.51
N ILE A 216 26.83 8.94 5.33
CA ILE A 216 25.39 8.65 5.20
C ILE A 216 24.58 9.90 5.54
N ASN A 217 23.65 10.27 4.66
CA ASN A 217 22.78 11.45 4.84
C ASN A 217 21.49 11.01 5.53
N ALA A 218 21.44 11.10 6.87
CA ALA A 218 20.38 10.57 7.71
C ALA A 218 19.63 11.67 8.49
N ILE A 219 18.33 11.48 8.74
CA ILE A 219 17.47 12.44 9.45
C ILE A 219 16.28 11.74 10.12
N GLN A 220 15.68 12.40 11.12
CA GLN A 220 14.41 11.98 11.75
C GLN A 220 14.46 10.54 12.32
N PRO A 221 15.32 10.27 13.33
CA PRO A 221 15.41 8.96 13.96
C PRO A 221 14.18 8.66 14.82
N SER A 222 13.80 7.40 14.92
CA SER A 222 13.01 6.84 16.04
C SER A 222 13.96 6.10 16.96
N VAL A 223 13.62 6.02 18.26
CA VAL A 223 14.43 5.31 19.27
C VAL A 223 13.75 3.99 19.64
N LEU A 224 14.52 2.92 19.65
CA LEU A 224 14.14 1.58 20.10
C LEU A 224 14.94 1.22 21.36
N PHE A 225 14.30 0.48 22.25
CA PHE A 225 14.87 0.04 23.52
C PHE A 225 15.21 -1.44 23.44
N HIS A 226 16.42 -1.79 23.86
CA HIS A 226 16.92 -3.16 23.87
C HIS A 226 17.26 -3.57 25.31
N GLU A 227 17.55 -4.85 25.49
CA GLU A 227 18.01 -5.37 26.77
C GLU A 227 19.26 -4.62 27.28
N ASN A 228 19.44 -4.61 28.61
CA ASN A 228 20.58 -3.96 29.29
C ASN A 228 20.69 -2.43 29.06
N GLY A 229 19.58 -1.75 28.73
CA GLY A 229 19.55 -0.29 28.56
C GLY A 229 20.18 0.20 27.27
N LYS A 230 20.47 -0.70 26.31
CA LYS A 230 20.98 -0.33 25.00
C LYS A 230 19.88 0.36 24.18
N LEU A 231 20.24 1.42 23.49
CA LEU A 231 19.37 2.17 22.60
C LEU A 231 19.77 1.93 21.16
N GLN A 232 18.80 1.85 20.27
CA GLN A 232 18.99 1.86 18.84
C GLN A 232 18.22 3.01 18.23
N GLN A 233 18.78 3.66 17.21
CA GLN A 233 18.05 4.57 16.35
C GLN A 233 17.91 3.99 14.96
N VAL A 234 16.70 4.13 14.42
CA VAL A 234 16.39 3.80 13.03
C VAL A 234 15.70 4.98 12.37
N GLY A 235 15.94 5.21 11.08
CA GLY A 235 15.32 6.32 10.38
C GLY A 235 15.66 6.38 8.90
N ARG A 236 15.29 7.48 8.27
CA ARG A 236 15.38 7.64 6.81
C ARG A 236 16.74 8.20 6.37
N THR A 237 17.13 7.88 5.14
CA THR A 237 18.35 8.41 4.53
C THR A 237 18.11 8.92 3.11
N ARG A 238 19.12 9.59 2.53
CA ARG A 238 19.22 9.80 1.07
C ARG A 238 19.98 8.68 0.36
N ASN A 239 20.23 7.56 1.02
CA ASN A 239 21.01 6.44 0.51
C ASN A 239 20.14 5.28 0.04
N ARG A 240 18.81 5.47 -0.15
CA ARG A 240 17.81 4.45 -0.56
C ARG A 240 17.44 3.41 0.51
N HIS A 241 18.11 3.44 1.66
CA HIS A 241 17.92 2.49 2.76
C HIS A 241 17.52 3.21 4.06
N LEU A 242 16.92 2.49 5.00
CA LEU A 242 16.88 2.93 6.40
C LEU A 242 18.28 2.83 7.01
N PHE A 243 18.57 3.65 8.02
CA PHE A 243 19.81 3.52 8.81
C PHE A 243 19.55 2.85 10.16
N SER A 244 20.63 2.38 10.78
CA SER A 244 20.72 2.00 12.19
C SER A 244 21.97 2.62 12.85
N THR A 245 21.88 2.95 14.13
CA THR A 245 23.01 3.30 15.01
C THR A 245 22.65 2.96 16.46
N TRP A 246 23.64 2.76 17.31
CA TRP A 246 23.47 2.23 18.66
C TRP A 246 24.12 3.12 19.71
N SER A 247 23.52 3.16 20.90
CA SER A 247 24.09 3.80 22.08
C SER A 247 24.02 2.85 23.27
N GLU A 248 25.10 2.81 24.05
CA GLU A 248 25.24 1.99 25.26
C GLU A 248 25.40 2.85 26.53
N ASP A 249 25.28 4.18 26.39
CA ASP A 249 25.55 5.15 27.46
C ASP A 249 24.40 6.14 27.68
N ASN A 250 23.16 5.67 27.50
CA ASN A 250 21.93 6.45 27.60
C ASN A 250 21.85 7.60 26.57
N GLY A 251 22.26 7.34 25.33
CA GLY A 251 22.12 8.27 24.22
C GLY A 251 23.14 9.41 24.18
N LYS A 252 24.22 9.33 24.98
CA LYS A 252 25.28 10.35 25.01
C LYS A 252 26.20 10.23 23.81
N THR A 253 26.61 9.00 23.46
CA THR A 253 27.39 8.69 22.27
C THR A 253 26.71 7.61 21.44
N TRP A 254 26.96 7.65 20.13
CA TRP A 254 26.33 6.76 19.16
C TRP A 254 27.37 6.13 18.23
N SER A 255 27.14 4.88 17.82
CA SER A 255 27.98 4.18 16.84
C SER A 255 27.90 4.81 15.45
N ASP A 256 28.82 4.41 14.56
CA ASP A 256 28.70 4.75 13.14
C ASP A 256 27.35 4.28 12.56
N LEU A 257 26.90 4.99 11.53
CA LEU A 257 25.65 4.69 10.84
C LEU A 257 25.84 3.49 9.92
N GLU A 258 24.92 2.53 10.01
CA GLU A 258 24.84 1.38 9.11
C GLU A 258 23.55 1.43 8.31
N LEU A 259 23.57 0.95 7.06
CA LEU A 259 22.36 0.83 6.25
C LEU A 259 21.71 -0.53 6.52
N LEU A 260 20.41 -0.50 6.85
CA LEU A 260 19.59 -1.69 6.97
C LEU A 260 19.22 -2.21 5.58
N ASN A 261 18.95 -3.52 5.48
CA ASN A 261 18.36 -4.13 4.27
C ASN A 261 16.85 -3.81 4.13
N MET A 262 16.50 -2.55 4.32
CA MET A 262 15.14 -2.04 4.34
C MET A 262 15.06 -0.80 3.45
N PRO A 263 14.13 -0.76 2.48
CA PRO A 263 14.02 0.36 1.55
C PRO A 263 13.63 1.65 2.25
N ASN A 264 14.13 2.77 1.72
CA ASN A 264 13.64 4.09 2.03
C ASN A 264 13.61 4.99 0.78
N ASN A 265 12.45 5.58 0.52
CA ASN A 265 12.19 6.49 -0.59
C ASN A 265 12.22 7.98 -0.20
N SER A 266 13.07 8.34 0.77
CA SER A 266 13.08 9.65 1.45
C SER A 266 11.80 9.96 2.25
N SER A 267 10.92 8.98 2.48
CA SER A 267 9.74 9.17 3.33
C SER A 267 10.11 9.12 4.80
N GLY A 268 9.42 9.94 5.60
CA GLY A 268 9.46 9.84 7.05
C GLY A 268 8.88 8.50 7.51
N THR A 269 9.42 8.00 8.62
CA THR A 269 9.07 6.75 9.28
C THR A 269 8.82 7.01 10.76
N ASP A 270 8.22 6.07 11.48
CA ASP A 270 8.28 6.04 12.94
C ASP A 270 8.40 4.58 13.41
N ALA A 271 8.93 4.37 14.61
CA ALA A 271 9.08 3.05 15.21
C ALA A 271 8.86 3.11 16.72
N VAL A 272 8.49 1.98 17.31
CA VAL A 272 8.27 1.84 18.75
C VAL A 272 8.69 0.45 19.21
N THR A 273 9.22 0.36 20.43
CA THR A 273 9.41 -0.94 21.11
C THR A 273 8.17 -1.22 21.93
N MET A 274 7.55 -2.38 21.70
CA MET A 274 6.38 -2.84 22.41
C MET A 274 6.76 -3.37 23.80
N LYS A 275 5.77 -3.45 24.70
CA LYS A 275 5.90 -3.99 26.06
C LYS A 275 6.43 -5.43 26.10
N ASN A 276 6.28 -6.19 25.02
CA ASN A 276 6.81 -7.56 24.90
C ASN A 276 8.28 -7.61 24.42
N GLY A 277 8.92 -6.46 24.20
CA GLY A 277 10.29 -6.33 23.72
C GLY A 277 10.44 -6.31 22.19
N GLU A 278 9.40 -6.65 21.42
CA GLU A 278 9.46 -6.59 19.96
C GLU A 278 9.32 -5.15 19.45
N HIS A 279 9.94 -4.87 18.30
CA HIS A 279 9.91 -3.56 17.66
C HIS A 279 8.92 -3.54 16.51
N VAL A 280 8.27 -2.39 16.32
CA VAL A 280 7.33 -2.14 15.22
C VAL A 280 7.77 -0.90 14.47
N LEU A 281 7.82 -0.98 13.14
CA LEU A 281 8.19 0.08 12.21
C LEU A 281 7.02 0.39 11.27
N ILE A 282 6.62 1.66 11.19
CA ILE A 282 5.69 2.17 10.19
C ILE A 282 6.45 2.98 9.13
N TYR A 283 6.38 2.54 7.87
CA TYR A 283 7.19 3.09 6.78
C TYR A 283 6.62 2.79 5.39
N ASN A 284 7.16 3.41 4.35
CA ASN A 284 6.83 3.07 2.97
C ASN A 284 7.85 2.07 2.41
N HIS A 285 7.42 0.84 2.13
CA HIS A 285 8.30 -0.20 1.58
C HIS A 285 8.49 -0.01 0.07
N VAL A 286 9.33 0.96 -0.32
CA VAL A 286 9.55 1.33 -1.72
C VAL A 286 11.03 1.61 -1.98
N TRP A 287 11.64 0.83 -2.87
CA TRP A 287 12.95 1.15 -3.43
C TRP A 287 12.86 2.32 -4.41
N PRO A 288 13.63 3.40 -4.22
CA PRO A 288 13.89 4.34 -5.29
C PRO A 288 14.58 3.67 -6.46
N LYS A 289 14.41 4.22 -7.66
CA LYS A 289 15.23 3.85 -8.82
C LYS A 289 16.71 4.05 -8.47
N GLU A 290 17.58 3.25 -9.06
CA GLU A 290 19.02 3.42 -8.89
C GLU A 290 19.45 4.83 -9.33
N GLY A 291 20.37 5.44 -8.58
CA GLY A 291 20.76 6.84 -8.75
C GLY A 291 19.75 7.88 -8.24
N THR A 292 18.57 7.49 -7.74
CA THR A 292 17.59 8.41 -7.15
C THR A 292 17.37 8.15 -5.66
N THR A 293 16.89 9.19 -4.96
CA THR A 293 16.64 9.13 -3.50
C THR A 293 15.14 9.17 -3.17
N LYS A 294 14.31 9.63 -4.12
CA LYS A 294 12.86 9.82 -3.95
C LYS A 294 12.10 8.83 -4.81
N SER A 295 10.95 8.40 -4.30
CA SER A 295 9.97 7.58 -5.02
C SER A 295 8.55 7.88 -4.52
N TYR A 296 7.57 7.21 -5.10
CA TYR A 296 6.18 7.24 -4.65
C TYR A 296 6.06 6.77 -3.19
N ARG A 297 5.18 7.39 -2.40
CA ARG A 297 5.01 7.11 -0.97
C ARG A 297 3.78 6.23 -0.70
N SER A 298 3.77 5.06 -1.34
CA SER A 298 2.75 4.02 -1.22
C SER A 298 3.40 2.70 -1.65
N PRO A 299 3.16 1.53 -1.05
CA PRO A 299 2.31 1.31 0.10
C PRO A 299 2.85 1.96 1.39
N LEU A 300 1.99 2.08 2.39
CA LEU A 300 2.35 2.34 3.79
C LEU A 300 2.21 1.01 4.55
N ASN A 301 3.27 0.60 5.24
CA ASN A 301 3.45 -0.73 5.78
C ASN A 301 3.77 -0.71 7.28
N ILE A 302 3.47 -1.81 7.96
CA ILE A 302 3.99 -2.16 9.29
C ILE A 302 4.92 -3.35 9.18
N ALA A 303 6.17 -3.20 9.59
CA ALA A 303 7.11 -4.31 9.80
C ALA A 303 7.36 -4.52 11.29
N VAL A 304 7.69 -5.75 11.67
CA VAL A 304 8.03 -6.14 13.06
C VAL A 304 9.43 -6.73 13.12
N SER A 305 10.11 -6.61 14.26
CA SER A 305 11.45 -7.14 14.45
C SER A 305 11.71 -7.49 15.91
N LYS A 306 12.59 -8.46 16.16
CA LYS A 306 13.05 -8.83 17.50
C LYS A 306 14.37 -8.18 17.91
N ASP A 307 15.13 -7.70 16.93
CA ASP A 307 16.50 -7.18 17.11
C ASP A 307 16.70 -5.79 16.51
N GLY A 308 15.68 -5.26 15.83
CA GLY A 308 15.70 -3.97 15.15
C GLY A 308 16.59 -3.93 13.91
N ILE A 309 17.15 -5.07 13.49
CA ILE A 309 18.03 -5.23 12.33
C ILE A 309 17.33 -6.07 11.25
N ASN A 310 16.80 -7.22 11.64
CA ASN A 310 16.06 -8.15 10.80
C ASN A 310 14.57 -7.88 10.93
N TRP A 311 13.97 -7.34 9.87
CA TRP A 311 12.57 -6.93 9.86
C TRP A 311 11.73 -7.89 9.03
N GLU A 312 10.54 -8.22 9.56
CA GLU A 312 9.55 -9.07 8.93
C GLU A 312 8.31 -8.26 8.56
N ALA A 313 7.69 -8.60 7.42
CA ALA A 313 6.48 -7.96 6.92
C ALA A 313 5.26 -8.36 7.75
N SER A 314 4.45 -7.37 8.14
CA SER A 314 3.29 -7.61 9.02
C SER A 314 1.97 -7.07 8.47
N LEU A 315 1.88 -5.78 8.14
CA LEU A 315 0.65 -5.18 7.60
C LEU A 315 0.91 -4.21 6.44
N VAL A 316 -0.13 -4.03 5.63
CA VAL A 316 -0.24 -2.99 4.61
C VAL A 316 -1.43 -2.11 4.98
N LEU A 317 -1.13 -0.92 5.48
CA LEU A 317 -2.15 0.05 5.90
C LEU A 317 -2.83 0.71 4.69
N GLU A 318 -2.04 0.99 3.65
CA GLU A 318 -2.50 1.61 2.42
C GLU A 318 -1.65 1.10 1.25
N ASP A 319 -2.27 0.77 0.12
CA ASP A 319 -1.58 0.30 -1.09
C ASP A 319 -2.05 1.00 -2.38
N SER A 320 -2.99 1.95 -2.26
CA SER A 320 -3.49 2.67 -3.43
C SER A 320 -2.34 3.48 -4.05
N LYS A 321 -2.24 3.42 -5.38
CA LYS A 321 -1.25 4.20 -6.13
C LYS A 321 -1.64 5.67 -6.27
N ILE A 322 -2.80 6.07 -5.75
CA ILE A 322 -3.32 7.44 -5.85
C ILE A 322 -2.70 8.29 -4.74
N SER A 323 -1.99 9.36 -5.14
CA SER A 323 -1.34 10.31 -4.24
C SER A 323 -0.33 9.63 -3.29
N GLN A 324 -0.23 10.07 -2.04
CA GLN A 324 0.81 9.69 -1.09
C GLN A 324 0.27 9.42 0.31
N TYR A 325 0.91 8.49 1.02
CA TYR A 325 0.71 8.22 2.44
C TYR A 325 2.02 8.47 3.16
N SER A 326 2.04 9.32 4.18
CA SER A 326 3.30 9.92 4.60
C SER A 326 3.31 10.37 6.04
N TYR A 327 4.52 10.52 6.58
CA TYR A 327 4.79 11.00 7.94
C TYR A 327 3.91 10.27 8.97
N PRO A 328 4.05 8.94 9.04
CA PRO A 328 3.33 8.17 10.04
C PRO A 328 3.90 8.42 11.44
N SER A 329 3.10 8.23 12.47
CA SER A 329 3.52 8.11 13.88
C SER A 329 2.83 6.92 14.51
N ILE A 330 3.53 6.23 15.42
CA ILE A 330 3.04 5.02 16.10
C ILE A 330 3.43 5.03 17.58
N ILE A 331 2.50 4.65 18.44
CA ILE A 331 2.70 4.37 19.87
C ILE A 331 2.03 3.05 20.25
N GLN A 332 2.46 2.44 21.35
CA GLN A 332 1.65 1.43 22.04
C GLN A 332 0.96 2.07 23.24
N GLY A 333 -0.36 1.98 23.31
CA GLY A 333 -1.15 2.55 24.40
C GLY A 333 -1.11 1.72 25.69
N THR A 334 -1.64 2.29 26.77
CA THR A 334 -1.86 1.58 28.03
C THR A 334 -2.82 0.41 27.86
N ASP A 335 -3.76 0.51 26.92
CA ASP A 335 -4.69 -0.55 26.50
C ASP A 335 -4.03 -1.74 25.78
N GLY A 336 -2.71 -1.67 25.55
CA GLY A 336 -1.91 -2.71 24.92
C GLY A 336 -1.96 -2.69 23.39
N MET A 337 -2.73 -1.78 22.79
CA MET A 337 -2.93 -1.70 21.35
C MET A 337 -1.90 -0.77 20.71
N LEU A 338 -1.64 -0.97 19.42
CA LEU A 338 -0.86 -0.02 18.63
C LEU A 338 -1.79 1.05 18.05
N HIS A 339 -1.42 2.31 18.25
CA HIS A 339 -2.12 3.47 17.72
C HIS A 339 -1.25 4.13 16.67
N CYS A 340 -1.70 4.05 15.41
CA CYS A 340 -1.01 4.64 14.27
C CYS A 340 -1.78 5.86 13.77
N ILE A 341 -1.05 6.89 13.36
CA ILE A 341 -1.61 8.05 12.67
C ILE A 341 -0.73 8.43 11.49
N TYR A 342 -1.29 8.89 10.38
CA TYR A 342 -0.49 9.31 9.21
C TYR A 342 -1.21 10.33 8.35
N THR A 343 -0.43 11.03 7.53
CA THR A 343 -0.98 11.89 6.48
C THR A 343 -1.52 11.05 5.34
N TRP A 344 -2.82 11.19 5.07
CA TRP A 344 -3.52 10.59 3.95
C TRP A 344 -3.65 11.61 2.82
N ARG A 345 -2.97 11.36 1.70
CA ARG A 345 -3.01 12.13 0.45
C ARG A 345 -2.72 13.64 0.57
N ARG A 346 -2.07 14.08 1.65
CA ARG A 346 -1.87 15.50 2.04
C ARG A 346 -3.15 16.27 2.32
N GLN A 347 -4.29 15.58 2.48
CA GLN A 347 -5.61 16.18 2.59
C GLN A 347 -6.25 15.91 3.95
N LYS A 348 -6.03 14.71 4.50
CA LYS A 348 -6.58 14.28 5.78
C LYS A 348 -5.50 13.63 6.63
N ILE A 349 -5.79 13.50 7.91
CA ILE A 349 -5.03 12.65 8.82
C ILE A 349 -5.87 11.40 9.08
N LYS A 350 -5.26 10.22 8.98
CA LYS A 350 -5.94 8.94 9.21
C LYS A 350 -5.38 8.26 10.45
N TYR A 351 -6.28 7.76 11.29
CA TYR A 351 -5.98 7.02 12.51
C TYR A 351 -6.32 5.53 12.31
N VAL A 352 -5.45 4.66 12.83
CA VAL A 352 -5.63 3.21 12.80
C VAL A 352 -5.29 2.62 14.17
N LYS A 353 -6.20 1.82 14.72
CA LYS A 353 -5.99 1.03 15.94
C LYS A 353 -5.72 -0.42 15.57
N ILE A 354 -4.65 -1.01 16.11
CA ILE A 354 -4.19 -2.35 15.75
C ILE A 354 -3.99 -3.18 17.02
N ASP A 355 -4.47 -4.42 17.00
CA ASP A 355 -4.23 -5.45 18.00
C ASP A 355 -2.89 -6.15 17.72
N PRO A 356 -1.82 -5.88 18.50
CA PRO A 356 -0.51 -6.46 18.23
C PRO A 356 -0.50 -7.99 18.38
N SER A 357 -1.41 -8.57 19.17
CA SER A 357 -1.47 -10.03 19.35
C SER A 357 -1.94 -10.79 18.11
N LYS A 358 -2.55 -10.07 17.16
CA LYS A 358 -3.02 -10.61 15.87
C LYS A 358 -2.08 -10.29 14.72
N LEU A 359 -1.02 -9.53 14.99
CA LEU A 359 0.03 -9.30 14.01
C LEU A 359 0.69 -10.62 13.65
N VAL A 360 1.07 -10.72 12.40
CA VAL A 360 1.85 -11.82 11.88
C VAL A 360 3.08 -11.31 11.20
N SER A 361 4.05 -12.19 11.02
CA SER A 361 5.33 -11.81 10.49
C SER A 361 5.75 -12.80 9.42
N PHE A 362 6.24 -12.24 8.31
CA PHE A 362 6.74 -12.99 7.18
C PHE A 362 8.11 -12.45 6.78
N PRO A 363 9.07 -13.31 6.40
CA PRO A 363 10.38 -12.86 5.98
C PRO A 363 10.31 -11.86 4.82
N ILE A 364 11.08 -10.78 4.93
CA ILE A 364 11.37 -9.86 3.82
C ILE A 364 12.68 -10.34 3.19
N ASN A 365 12.58 -11.08 2.08
CA ASN A 365 13.75 -11.60 1.39
C ASN A 365 14.23 -10.57 0.37
N ASP A 366 15.53 -10.26 0.37
CA ASP A 366 16.17 -9.31 -0.55
C ASP A 366 15.47 -7.94 -0.62
N GLY A 367 14.91 -7.51 0.51
CA GLY A 367 14.21 -6.23 0.59
C GLY A 367 12.90 -6.19 -0.21
N VAL A 368 12.30 -7.35 -0.51
CA VAL A 368 11.02 -7.46 -1.23
C VAL A 368 9.89 -7.81 -0.26
N TRP A 369 8.85 -6.98 -0.23
CA TRP A 369 7.64 -7.27 0.55
C TRP A 369 6.95 -8.54 0.03
N PRO A 370 6.66 -9.54 0.88
CA PRO A 370 5.96 -10.74 0.46
C PRO A 370 4.56 -10.39 -0.09
N GLY A 371 4.18 -11.00 -1.23
CA GLY A 371 2.88 -10.75 -1.85
C GLY A 371 1.70 -11.34 -1.05
N PRO A 372 0.46 -10.83 -1.22
CA PRO A 372 -0.74 -11.52 -0.75
C PRO A 372 -0.90 -12.84 -1.52
N THR A 373 -1.40 -13.86 -0.84
CA THR A 373 -1.37 -15.26 -1.31
C THR A 373 -2.75 -15.88 -1.46
N LYS A 374 -3.85 -15.21 -1.08
CA LYS A 374 -5.14 -15.90 -1.04
C LYS A 374 -6.00 -15.86 -2.31
N GLU A 375 -5.65 -15.09 -3.33
CA GLU A 375 -6.25 -15.22 -4.68
C GLU A 375 -5.55 -14.23 -5.61
N ARG A 376 -4.33 -14.58 -6.05
CA ARG A 376 -3.63 -13.74 -7.04
C ARG A 376 -4.23 -13.86 -8.42
N TYR A 377 -4.80 -15.02 -8.73
CA TYR A 377 -5.29 -15.34 -10.06
C TYR A 377 -6.77 -15.67 -9.96
N LYS A 378 -7.58 -14.97 -10.72
CA LYS A 378 -8.97 -15.35 -10.98
C LYS A 378 -9.10 -15.78 -12.43
N VAL A 379 -9.95 -16.76 -12.70
CA VAL A 379 -10.17 -17.28 -14.05
C VAL A 379 -11.52 -16.79 -14.55
N ALA A 380 -11.53 -16.15 -15.73
CA ALA A 380 -12.76 -15.69 -16.37
C ALA A 380 -12.89 -16.21 -17.80
N VAL A 381 -14.07 -16.00 -18.38
CA VAL A 381 -14.38 -16.31 -19.78
C VAL A 381 -15.04 -15.12 -20.47
N CYS A 382 -14.78 -14.92 -21.76
CA CYS A 382 -15.44 -13.90 -22.54
C CYS A 382 -16.91 -14.29 -22.81
N ASP A 383 -17.87 -13.44 -22.44
CA ASP A 383 -19.29 -13.79 -22.51
C ASP A 383 -19.79 -14.05 -23.96
N TRP A 384 -19.18 -13.39 -24.95
CA TRP A 384 -19.48 -13.56 -26.37
C TRP A 384 -18.94 -14.88 -26.92
N MET A 385 -17.84 -15.38 -26.35
CA MET A 385 -17.20 -16.64 -26.76
C MET A 385 -17.96 -17.86 -26.24
N ILE A 386 -18.70 -17.69 -25.13
CA ILE A 386 -19.64 -18.69 -24.59
C ILE A 386 -21.09 -18.50 -25.07
N LEU A 387 -21.28 -17.70 -26.13
CA LEU A 387 -22.57 -17.44 -26.80
C LEU A 387 -23.64 -16.78 -25.90
N LYS A 388 -23.19 -16.00 -24.91
CA LYS A 388 -24.04 -15.31 -23.93
C LYS A 388 -23.73 -13.81 -23.80
N ARG A 389 -23.24 -13.19 -24.87
CA ARG A 389 -22.94 -11.74 -24.96
C ARG A 389 -24.00 -10.88 -24.25
N GLN A 390 -23.62 -10.26 -23.13
CA GLN A 390 -24.43 -9.39 -22.29
C GLN A 390 -25.82 -9.98 -21.92
N LYS A 391 -25.87 -11.27 -21.59
CA LYS A 391 -27.08 -11.99 -21.15
C LYS A 391 -26.93 -12.53 -19.73
N LEU A 392 -28.02 -12.57 -18.96
CA LEU A 392 -28.06 -13.16 -17.61
C LEU A 392 -27.56 -14.60 -17.56
N GLY A 393 -27.89 -15.40 -18.58
CA GLY A 393 -27.42 -16.79 -18.68
C GLY A 393 -25.90 -16.92 -18.89
N ALA A 394 -25.14 -15.83 -19.00
CA ALA A 394 -23.68 -15.85 -19.00
C ALA A 394 -23.15 -16.30 -17.63
N PHE A 395 -23.75 -15.85 -16.51
CA PHE A 395 -23.32 -16.20 -15.16
C PHE A 395 -23.57 -17.69 -14.86
N GLU A 396 -24.72 -18.23 -15.28
CA GLU A 396 -25.01 -19.66 -15.16
C GLU A 396 -24.01 -20.48 -15.97
N ARG A 397 -23.76 -20.07 -17.22
CA ARG A 397 -22.80 -20.76 -18.10
C ARG A 397 -21.37 -20.69 -17.55
N ALA A 398 -20.95 -19.55 -17.03
CA ALA A 398 -19.64 -19.38 -16.42
C ALA A 398 -19.49 -20.25 -15.17
N LYS A 399 -20.56 -20.38 -14.37
CA LYS A 399 -20.62 -21.32 -13.23
C LYS A 399 -20.51 -22.77 -13.69
N GLU A 400 -21.22 -23.18 -14.75
CA GLU A 400 -21.11 -24.52 -15.36
C GLU A 400 -19.68 -24.81 -15.86
N ILE A 401 -19.03 -23.81 -16.43
CA ILE A 401 -17.63 -23.85 -16.89
C ILE A 401 -16.64 -23.89 -15.69
N GLY A 402 -17.06 -23.44 -14.51
CA GLY A 402 -16.20 -23.33 -13.33
C GLY A 402 -15.35 -22.05 -13.29
N ALA A 403 -15.69 -21.03 -14.08
CA ALA A 403 -15.03 -19.73 -14.06
C ALA A 403 -15.47 -18.88 -12.85
N ASP A 404 -14.56 -18.03 -12.35
CA ASP A 404 -14.80 -17.10 -11.24
C ASP A 404 -15.49 -15.80 -11.71
N GLY A 405 -15.45 -15.52 -13.01
CA GLY A 405 -16.03 -14.32 -13.59
C GLY A 405 -16.26 -14.41 -15.09
N ILE A 406 -16.89 -13.37 -15.63
CA ILE A 406 -17.02 -13.14 -17.06
C ILE A 406 -16.35 -11.83 -17.46
N GLU A 407 -15.72 -11.79 -18.63
CA GLU A 407 -15.47 -10.54 -19.32
C GLU A 407 -16.75 -10.17 -20.07
N MET A 408 -17.42 -9.12 -19.59
CA MET A 408 -18.76 -8.74 -20.03
C MET A 408 -18.67 -7.75 -21.18
N ASP A 409 -19.17 -8.12 -22.34
CA ASP A 409 -19.14 -7.27 -23.52
C ASP A 409 -20.17 -6.13 -23.45
N MET A 410 -19.83 -5.00 -24.05
CA MET A 410 -20.75 -3.87 -24.23
C MET A 410 -21.87 -4.16 -25.24
N GLY A 411 -21.84 -5.29 -25.94
CA GLY A 411 -22.83 -5.66 -26.93
C GLY A 411 -22.29 -5.53 -28.35
N GLY A 412 -23.06 -6.07 -29.31
CA GLY A 412 -22.65 -6.05 -30.72
C GLY A 412 -22.61 -4.62 -31.27
N LEU A 413 -21.52 -4.28 -31.96
CA LEU A 413 -21.38 -3.00 -32.64
C LEU A 413 -22.00 -3.06 -34.05
N GLY A 414 -21.47 -3.89 -34.94
CA GLY A 414 -21.90 -3.93 -36.34
C GLY A 414 -21.69 -2.57 -37.01
N ASP A 415 -22.73 -2.07 -37.70
CA ASP A 415 -22.74 -0.74 -38.32
C ASP A 415 -23.29 0.37 -37.40
N ARG A 416 -23.66 0.05 -36.15
CA ARG A 416 -24.24 1.02 -35.20
C ARG A 416 -23.24 2.10 -34.78
N GLU A 417 -23.76 3.26 -34.39
CA GLU A 417 -22.94 4.38 -33.88
C GLU A 417 -22.25 4.07 -32.55
N THR A 418 -22.95 3.38 -31.64
CA THR A 418 -22.42 2.90 -30.35
C THR A 418 -22.82 1.44 -30.09
N PHE A 419 -22.30 0.86 -29.01
CA PHE A 419 -22.59 -0.51 -28.60
C PHE A 419 -24.07 -0.73 -28.27
N ASP A 420 -24.59 -1.91 -28.60
CA ASP A 420 -25.92 -2.38 -28.21
C ASP A 420 -25.93 -2.85 -26.74
N SER A 421 -25.69 -1.90 -25.83
CA SER A 421 -25.60 -2.15 -24.38
C SER A 421 -26.90 -1.84 -23.66
N LYS A 422 -27.35 -2.77 -22.83
CA LYS A 422 -28.55 -2.61 -21.98
C LYS A 422 -28.37 -1.61 -20.83
N PHE A 423 -27.15 -1.17 -20.57
CA PHE A 423 -26.80 -0.45 -19.34
C PHE A 423 -26.46 1.04 -19.55
N VAL A 424 -26.41 1.51 -20.80
CA VAL A 424 -25.95 2.87 -21.16
C VAL A 424 -27.00 3.97 -20.89
N ASN A 425 -28.21 3.60 -20.44
CA ASN A 425 -29.31 4.54 -20.17
C ASN A 425 -29.93 4.38 -18.77
N GLY A 426 -29.19 3.81 -17.80
CA GLY A 426 -29.66 3.74 -16.42
C GLY A 426 -30.86 2.79 -16.19
N ASP A 427 -30.96 1.68 -16.93
CA ASP A 427 -31.94 0.62 -16.66
C ASP A 427 -31.61 -0.09 -15.33
N THR A 428 -32.03 0.53 -14.24
CA THR A 428 -31.79 0.07 -12.87
C THR A 428 -32.38 -1.31 -12.60
N ALA A 429 -33.47 -1.69 -13.28
CA ALA A 429 -34.07 -3.01 -13.16
C ALA A 429 -33.15 -4.07 -13.75
N SER A 430 -32.61 -3.86 -14.97
CA SER A 430 -31.63 -4.76 -15.56
C SER A 430 -30.34 -4.86 -14.74
N VAL A 431 -29.83 -3.75 -14.21
CA VAL A 431 -28.64 -3.74 -13.35
C VAL A 431 -28.86 -4.59 -12.10
N ARG A 432 -30.01 -4.44 -11.44
CA ARG A 432 -30.35 -5.19 -10.23
C ARG A 432 -30.39 -6.70 -10.51
N VAL A 433 -31.07 -7.12 -11.57
CA VAL A 433 -31.19 -8.55 -11.91
C VAL A 433 -29.82 -9.15 -12.23
N PHE A 434 -28.91 -8.42 -12.89
CA PHE A 434 -27.53 -8.86 -13.10
C PHE A 434 -26.77 -9.01 -11.78
N LYS A 435 -26.84 -8.02 -10.88
CA LYS A 435 -26.19 -8.07 -9.56
C LYS A 435 -26.71 -9.23 -8.71
N ASP A 436 -28.02 -9.45 -8.70
CA ASP A 436 -28.65 -10.58 -8.01
C ASP A 436 -28.14 -11.91 -8.56
N LYS A 437 -28.00 -12.02 -9.89
CA LYS A 437 -27.48 -13.24 -10.53
C LYS A 437 -26.00 -13.49 -10.22
N MET A 438 -25.18 -12.44 -10.15
CA MET A 438 -23.77 -12.54 -9.70
C MET A 438 -23.69 -13.14 -8.30
N ILE A 439 -24.52 -12.66 -7.37
CA ILE A 439 -24.59 -13.16 -5.99
C ILE A 439 -25.07 -14.62 -5.97
N GLU A 440 -26.14 -14.95 -6.69
CA GLU A 440 -26.71 -16.30 -6.75
C GLU A 440 -25.71 -17.34 -7.30
N THR A 441 -24.97 -16.96 -8.33
CA THR A 441 -24.04 -17.86 -9.02
C THR A 441 -22.66 -17.89 -8.39
N GLY A 442 -22.27 -16.83 -7.68
CA GLY A 442 -20.90 -16.61 -7.20
C GLY A 442 -19.93 -16.14 -8.30
N VAL A 443 -20.44 -15.82 -9.50
CA VAL A 443 -19.62 -15.41 -10.65
C VAL A 443 -19.57 -13.89 -10.75
N GLY A 444 -18.36 -13.33 -10.78
CA GLY A 444 -18.12 -11.89 -10.91
C GLY A 444 -18.05 -11.39 -12.35
N ILE A 445 -17.65 -10.12 -12.51
CA ILE A 445 -17.29 -9.54 -13.80
C ILE A 445 -15.80 -9.17 -13.74
N SER A 446 -14.99 -9.70 -14.65
CA SER A 446 -13.55 -9.42 -14.70
C SER A 446 -13.24 -8.04 -15.24
N SER A 447 -13.93 -7.70 -16.32
CA SER A 447 -13.67 -6.53 -17.17
C SER A 447 -14.92 -6.22 -17.99
N ILE A 448 -15.08 -4.95 -18.38
CA ILE A 448 -16.09 -4.52 -19.35
C ILE A 448 -15.41 -4.41 -20.73
N ALA A 449 -15.85 -5.21 -21.70
CA ALA A 449 -15.19 -5.32 -22.99
C ALA A 449 -15.82 -4.43 -24.06
N MET A 450 -14.96 -3.73 -24.80
CA MET A 450 -15.28 -3.02 -26.03
C MET A 450 -14.90 -3.86 -27.26
N SER A 451 -15.31 -5.13 -27.30
CA SER A 451 -14.83 -6.11 -28.30
C SER A 451 -15.12 -5.71 -29.75
N GLY A 452 -16.11 -4.85 -29.98
CA GLY A 452 -16.42 -4.30 -31.30
C GLY A 452 -15.25 -3.59 -31.99
N PHE A 453 -14.29 -3.03 -31.24
CA PHE A 453 -13.08 -2.43 -31.80
C PHE A 453 -12.08 -3.47 -32.35
N TYR A 454 -12.32 -4.77 -32.17
CA TYR A 454 -11.53 -5.78 -32.87
C TYR A 454 -11.65 -5.65 -34.40
N ALA A 455 -12.85 -5.30 -34.88
CA ALA A 455 -13.20 -5.16 -36.29
C ALA A 455 -13.39 -3.70 -36.75
N GLN A 456 -13.26 -2.73 -35.85
CA GLN A 456 -13.47 -1.30 -36.10
C GLN A 456 -12.27 -0.50 -35.57
N SER A 457 -11.88 0.58 -36.24
CA SER A 457 -10.69 1.32 -35.80
C SER A 457 -11.00 2.31 -34.68
N PHE A 458 -10.39 2.12 -33.51
CA PHE A 458 -10.40 3.13 -32.44
C PHE A 458 -9.78 4.47 -32.87
N ALA A 459 -8.86 4.44 -33.83
CA ALA A 459 -8.16 5.62 -34.35
C ALA A 459 -9.04 6.50 -35.23
N THR A 460 -9.95 5.90 -36.02
CA THR A 460 -10.74 6.63 -37.03
C THR A 460 -12.22 6.76 -36.69
N ARG A 461 -12.76 5.93 -35.78
CA ARG A 461 -14.18 6.01 -35.39
C ARG A 461 -14.49 7.34 -34.70
N GLU A 462 -15.44 8.12 -35.23
CA GLU A 462 -15.78 9.43 -34.67
C GLU A 462 -16.48 9.33 -33.31
N THR A 463 -17.28 8.28 -33.11
CA THR A 463 -18.08 8.06 -31.89
C THR A 463 -17.28 7.50 -30.70
N TYR A 464 -15.96 7.36 -30.80
CA TYR A 464 -15.11 6.74 -29.78
C TYR A 464 -15.30 7.34 -28.38
N LYS A 465 -15.50 8.67 -28.28
CA LYS A 465 -15.69 9.33 -26.98
C LYS A 465 -16.95 8.82 -26.28
N LYS A 466 -18.06 8.77 -27.02
CA LYS A 466 -19.33 8.25 -26.48
C LYS A 466 -19.15 6.78 -26.07
N MET A 467 -18.56 5.97 -26.93
CA MET A 467 -18.35 4.53 -26.68
C MET A 467 -17.49 4.26 -25.43
N VAL A 468 -16.42 5.04 -25.23
CA VAL A 468 -15.58 4.96 -24.03
C VAL A 468 -16.34 5.41 -22.79
N SER A 469 -17.05 6.55 -22.85
CA SER A 469 -17.84 7.06 -21.73
C SER A 469 -18.96 6.09 -21.32
N ASP A 470 -19.69 5.54 -22.29
CA ASP A 470 -20.71 4.51 -22.10
C ASP A 470 -20.13 3.30 -21.35
N CYS A 471 -18.92 2.85 -21.73
CA CYS A 471 -18.24 1.72 -21.09
C CYS A 471 -17.81 2.05 -19.64
N ILE A 472 -17.27 3.25 -19.40
CA ILE A 472 -16.87 3.73 -18.07
C ILE A 472 -18.09 3.82 -17.14
N GLU A 473 -19.25 4.20 -17.64
CA GLU A 473 -20.49 4.23 -16.86
C GLU A 473 -20.94 2.83 -16.43
N VAL A 474 -20.86 1.84 -17.33
CA VAL A 474 -21.15 0.44 -17.01
C VAL A 474 -20.15 -0.11 -15.99
N MET A 475 -18.86 0.18 -16.19
CA MET A 475 -17.79 -0.17 -15.26
C MET A 475 -18.11 0.36 -13.85
N LYS A 476 -18.46 1.64 -13.73
CA LYS A 476 -18.84 2.28 -12.46
C LYS A 476 -20.08 1.61 -11.84
N THR A 477 -21.08 1.30 -12.66
CA THR A 477 -22.35 0.71 -12.23
C THR A 477 -22.17 -0.67 -11.58
N PHE A 478 -21.27 -1.48 -12.14
CA PHE A 478 -20.96 -2.83 -11.66
C PHE A 478 -19.76 -2.92 -10.71
N HIS A 479 -19.12 -1.79 -10.39
CA HIS A 479 -17.92 -1.72 -9.56
C HIS A 479 -16.77 -2.60 -10.09
N VAL A 480 -16.60 -2.59 -11.42
CA VAL A 480 -15.51 -3.29 -12.11
C VAL A 480 -14.33 -2.32 -12.23
N GLU A 481 -13.09 -2.81 -12.19
CA GLU A 481 -11.90 -1.94 -12.24
C GLU A 481 -11.29 -1.80 -13.64
N VAL A 482 -11.59 -2.74 -14.55
CA VAL A 482 -10.92 -2.87 -15.84
C VAL A 482 -11.91 -2.75 -17.00
N VAL A 483 -11.54 -1.96 -18.00
CA VAL A 483 -12.16 -1.91 -19.32
C VAL A 483 -11.21 -2.54 -20.32
N TYR A 484 -11.68 -3.50 -21.11
CA TYR A 484 -10.88 -4.11 -22.17
C TYR A 484 -11.12 -3.42 -23.52
N LEU A 485 -10.02 -3.01 -24.17
CA LEU A 485 -10.03 -2.33 -25.47
C LEU A 485 -9.07 -3.03 -26.44
N PRO A 486 -9.56 -3.92 -27.32
CA PRO A 486 -8.74 -4.41 -28.41
C PRO A 486 -8.55 -3.30 -29.45
N LEU A 487 -7.31 -2.96 -29.80
CA LEU A 487 -7.06 -2.09 -30.96
C LEU A 487 -7.38 -2.82 -32.28
N GLY A 488 -7.39 -4.15 -32.23
CA GLY A 488 -7.93 -4.98 -33.29
C GLY A 488 -7.13 -4.90 -34.59
N THR A 489 -7.73 -5.45 -35.66
CA THR A 489 -7.09 -5.49 -36.98
C THR A 489 -7.00 -4.12 -37.64
N GLN A 490 -7.98 -3.25 -37.39
CA GLN A 490 -8.10 -1.91 -37.97
C GLN A 490 -7.32 -0.83 -37.20
N GLY A 491 -6.86 -1.14 -35.99
CA GLY A 491 -5.97 -0.30 -35.19
C GLY A 491 -4.60 -0.95 -34.93
N ASP A 492 -4.27 -2.00 -35.69
CA ASP A 492 -3.00 -2.74 -35.58
C ASP A 492 -1.82 -1.82 -35.92
N LEU A 493 -1.08 -1.39 -34.89
CA LEU A 493 0.04 -0.44 -35.03
C LEU A 493 1.27 -1.02 -35.73
N VAL A 494 1.38 -2.34 -35.87
CA VAL A 494 2.44 -2.97 -36.68
C VAL A 494 2.12 -2.82 -38.16
N LYS A 495 0.84 -2.95 -38.53
CA LYS A 495 0.39 -2.84 -39.93
C LYS A 495 0.13 -1.40 -40.36
N ASN A 496 -0.39 -0.58 -39.46
CA ASN A 496 -0.83 0.80 -39.71
C ASN A 496 -0.12 1.75 -38.72
N PRO A 497 1.22 1.89 -38.78
CA PRO A 497 1.98 2.70 -37.84
C PRO A 497 1.60 4.18 -37.89
N GLU A 498 1.04 4.67 -38.99
CA GLU A 498 0.53 6.03 -39.16
C GLU A 498 -0.65 6.37 -38.23
N LEU A 499 -1.35 5.36 -37.69
CA LEU A 499 -2.43 5.56 -36.72
C LEU A 499 -1.94 5.86 -35.30
N ARG A 500 -0.64 5.65 -35.01
CA ARG A 500 -0.07 5.80 -33.66
C ARG A 500 -0.34 7.16 -33.02
N PRO A 501 -0.16 8.32 -33.70
CA PRO A 501 -0.43 9.62 -33.09
C PRO A 501 -1.90 9.76 -32.64
N ALA A 502 -2.85 9.35 -33.48
CA ALA A 502 -4.27 9.40 -33.16
C ALA A 502 -4.64 8.46 -32.02
N ILE A 503 -4.09 7.25 -31.99
CA ILE A 503 -4.31 6.29 -30.90
C ILE A 503 -3.76 6.83 -29.58
N VAL A 504 -2.53 7.36 -29.57
CA VAL A 504 -1.91 7.92 -28.36
C VAL A 504 -2.73 9.09 -27.81
N GLU A 505 -3.17 10.02 -28.67
CA GLU A 505 -4.01 11.14 -28.26
C GLU A 505 -5.34 10.68 -27.65
N ARG A 506 -6.03 9.73 -28.31
CA ARG A 506 -7.31 9.22 -27.85
C ARG A 506 -7.18 8.39 -26.57
N LEU A 507 -6.12 7.61 -26.42
CA LEU A 507 -5.84 6.85 -25.20
C LEU A 507 -5.44 7.76 -24.03
N ARG A 508 -4.71 8.86 -24.27
CA ARG A 508 -4.48 9.90 -23.26
C ARG A 508 -5.78 10.48 -22.73
N TRP A 509 -6.71 10.80 -23.62
CA TRP A 509 -8.03 11.29 -23.23
C TRP A 509 -8.81 10.22 -22.47
N ALA A 510 -8.92 9.00 -23.01
CA ALA A 510 -9.65 7.90 -22.39
C ALA A 510 -9.09 7.53 -21.01
N GLY A 511 -7.77 7.56 -20.86
CA GLY A 511 -7.07 7.35 -19.58
C GLY A 511 -7.45 8.39 -18.52
N LYS A 512 -7.59 9.66 -18.91
CA LYS A 512 -8.07 10.72 -18.01
C LYS A 512 -9.53 10.52 -17.61
N GLU A 513 -10.37 10.04 -18.53
CA GLU A 513 -11.78 9.78 -18.23
C GLU A 513 -11.95 8.60 -17.26
N VAL A 514 -11.23 7.48 -17.50
CA VAL A 514 -11.33 6.30 -16.63
C VAL A 514 -10.69 6.53 -15.26
N GLU A 515 -9.68 7.42 -15.15
CA GLU A 515 -9.09 7.80 -13.87
C GLU A 515 -10.11 8.42 -12.91
N LYS A 516 -11.12 9.16 -13.43
CA LYS A 516 -12.18 9.79 -12.61
C LYS A 516 -12.99 8.79 -11.80
N VAL A 517 -13.00 7.52 -12.22
CA VAL A 517 -13.71 6.42 -11.55
C VAL A 517 -12.75 5.37 -10.96
N ASN A 518 -11.46 5.70 -10.82
CA ASN A 518 -10.41 4.80 -10.35
C ASN A 518 -10.23 3.53 -11.21
N GLY A 519 -10.54 3.59 -12.50
CA GLY A 519 -10.42 2.43 -13.39
C GLY A 519 -9.16 2.40 -14.23
N VAL A 520 -9.03 1.33 -15.01
CA VAL A 520 -7.95 1.12 -15.98
C VAL A 520 -8.53 0.66 -17.30
N ILE A 521 -8.02 1.18 -18.42
CA ILE A 521 -8.25 0.62 -19.75
C ILE A 521 -7.07 -0.30 -20.11
N ALA A 522 -7.37 -1.57 -20.29
CA ALA A 522 -6.45 -2.60 -20.75
C ALA A 522 -6.50 -2.68 -22.28
N ILE A 523 -5.48 -2.15 -22.95
CA ILE A 523 -5.35 -2.20 -24.40
C ILE A 523 -4.69 -3.49 -24.85
N GLU A 524 -5.22 -4.13 -25.89
CA GLU A 524 -4.55 -5.23 -26.57
C GLU A 524 -3.95 -4.75 -27.89
N THR A 525 -2.68 -5.09 -28.11
CA THR A 525 -1.92 -4.72 -29.31
C THR A 525 -1.20 -5.93 -29.91
N SER A 526 -0.71 -5.78 -31.14
CA SER A 526 0.18 -6.74 -31.83
C SER A 526 1.67 -6.49 -31.54
N LEU A 527 2.00 -5.40 -30.85
CA LEU A 527 3.37 -4.99 -30.55
C LEU A 527 4.07 -6.01 -29.64
N SER A 528 5.41 -5.96 -29.58
CA SER A 528 6.17 -6.71 -28.58
C SER A 528 6.11 -6.00 -27.23
N ALA A 529 6.35 -6.72 -26.13
CA ALA A 529 6.40 -6.18 -24.77
C ALA A 529 7.28 -4.92 -24.67
N THR A 530 8.42 -4.88 -25.36
CA THR A 530 9.32 -3.72 -25.39
C THR A 530 8.66 -2.52 -26.08
N GLU A 531 7.99 -2.73 -27.21
CA GLU A 531 7.28 -1.65 -27.93
C GLU A 531 6.01 -1.22 -27.22
N GLU A 532 5.32 -2.14 -26.54
CA GLU A 532 4.19 -1.83 -25.66
C GLU A 532 4.62 -0.93 -24.50
N LYS A 533 5.78 -1.16 -23.88
CA LYS A 533 6.30 -0.24 -22.85
C LYS A 533 6.55 1.15 -23.40
N LYS A 534 7.15 1.26 -24.59
CA LYS A 534 7.35 2.55 -25.25
C LYS A 534 6.02 3.24 -25.55
N LEU A 535 5.02 2.49 -26.02
CA LEU A 535 3.69 3.01 -26.26
C LEU A 535 3.05 3.54 -24.96
N LEU A 536 3.17 2.80 -23.84
CA LEU A 536 2.68 3.26 -22.54
C LEU A 536 3.41 4.52 -22.05
N GLU A 537 4.73 4.59 -22.23
CA GLU A 537 5.53 5.78 -21.93
C GLU A 537 5.12 6.99 -22.79
N GLU A 538 4.84 6.77 -24.07
CA GLU A 538 4.32 7.82 -24.97
C GLU A 538 2.91 8.26 -24.59
N ILE A 539 2.04 7.34 -24.19
CA ILE A 539 0.70 7.70 -23.70
C ILE A 539 0.80 8.51 -22.41
N ASP A 540 1.79 8.24 -21.55
CA ASP A 540 2.01 8.94 -20.28
C ASP A 540 0.74 9.01 -19.42
N ASN A 541 0.05 7.86 -19.32
CA ASN A 541 -1.12 7.71 -18.46
C ASN A 541 -1.15 6.32 -17.84
N ARG A 542 -0.96 6.25 -16.52
CA ARG A 542 -0.91 5.01 -15.73
C ARG A 542 -2.22 4.20 -15.71
N ASN A 543 -3.32 4.83 -16.10
CA ASN A 543 -4.63 4.20 -16.20
C ASN A 543 -4.84 3.53 -17.57
N ILE A 544 -3.86 3.64 -18.48
CA ILE A 544 -3.75 2.78 -19.65
C ILE A 544 -2.70 1.70 -19.37
N LYS A 545 -3.06 0.44 -19.60
CA LYS A 545 -2.21 -0.73 -19.39
C LYS A 545 -2.43 -1.76 -20.48
N ILE A 546 -1.62 -2.81 -20.49
CA ILE A 546 -1.72 -3.90 -21.47
C ILE A 546 -2.69 -4.98 -20.99
N ALA A 547 -3.57 -5.41 -21.90
CA ALA A 547 -4.21 -6.72 -21.89
C ALA A 547 -3.31 -7.70 -22.65
N PHE A 548 -2.53 -8.50 -21.92
CA PHE A 548 -1.54 -9.37 -22.56
C PHE A 548 -2.22 -10.62 -23.13
N ASN A 549 -2.07 -10.87 -24.42
CA ASN A 549 -2.70 -12.01 -25.10
C ASN A 549 -1.64 -13.06 -25.50
N PHE A 550 -1.78 -14.30 -25.01
CA PHE A 550 -0.86 -15.39 -25.32
C PHE A 550 -0.79 -15.66 -26.83
N ALA A 551 -1.93 -15.64 -27.52
CA ALA A 551 -2.00 -15.87 -28.96
C ALA A 551 -1.12 -14.88 -29.75
N ASN A 552 -1.05 -13.61 -29.32
CA ASN A 552 -0.24 -12.59 -29.99
C ASN A 552 1.26 -12.85 -29.81
N ALA A 553 1.70 -13.29 -28.63
CA ALA A 553 3.09 -13.67 -28.41
C ALA A 553 3.47 -14.90 -29.25
N ILE A 554 2.67 -15.96 -29.17
CA ILE A 554 2.90 -17.23 -29.87
C ILE A 554 2.95 -17.02 -31.39
N LYS A 555 1.96 -16.32 -31.95
CA LYS A 555 1.88 -16.05 -33.40
C LYS A 555 3.12 -15.34 -33.94
N ASN A 556 3.78 -14.54 -33.12
CA ASN A 556 4.98 -13.79 -33.49
C ASN A 556 6.29 -14.45 -33.00
N GLY A 557 6.25 -15.72 -32.58
CA GLY A 557 7.41 -16.47 -32.12
C GLY A 557 8.07 -15.91 -30.85
N ARG A 558 7.29 -15.21 -30.02
CA ARG A 558 7.76 -14.58 -28.77
C ARG A 558 7.44 -15.47 -27.57
N ASP A 559 8.40 -15.59 -26.66
CA ASP A 559 8.22 -16.32 -25.41
C ASP A 559 7.33 -15.54 -24.43
N ILE A 560 6.27 -16.18 -23.95
CA ILE A 560 5.26 -15.56 -23.08
C ILE A 560 5.89 -15.07 -21.77
N SER A 561 6.66 -15.92 -21.09
CA SER A 561 7.27 -15.61 -19.81
C SER A 561 8.26 -14.44 -19.92
N LYS A 562 9.06 -14.39 -20.98
CA LYS A 562 9.99 -13.29 -21.26
C LYS A 562 9.25 -11.98 -21.52
N GLU A 563 8.19 -12.00 -22.34
CA GLU A 563 7.39 -10.82 -22.62
C GLU A 563 6.71 -10.27 -21.34
N LEU A 564 6.15 -11.16 -20.51
CA LEU A 564 5.59 -10.79 -19.21
C LEU A 564 6.64 -10.16 -18.28
N LYS A 565 7.86 -10.70 -18.22
CA LYS A 565 8.99 -10.12 -17.46
C LYS A 565 9.37 -8.72 -17.96
N ILE A 566 9.40 -8.53 -19.29
CA ILE A 566 9.72 -7.24 -19.91
C ILE A 566 8.66 -6.21 -19.51
N LEU A 567 7.37 -6.51 -19.74
CA LEU A 567 6.26 -5.63 -19.37
C LEU A 567 6.31 -5.29 -17.88
N GLY A 568 6.46 -6.31 -17.04
CA GLY A 568 6.45 -6.18 -15.58
C GLY A 568 5.04 -5.94 -15.03
N ARG A 569 4.86 -6.24 -13.74
CA ARG A 569 3.55 -6.31 -13.09
C ARG A 569 2.69 -5.05 -13.24
N ASP A 570 3.31 -3.87 -13.25
CA ASP A 570 2.60 -2.60 -13.14
C ASP A 570 1.94 -2.17 -14.46
N ASN A 571 2.40 -2.74 -15.58
CA ASN A 571 1.95 -2.44 -16.94
C ASN A 571 0.89 -3.40 -17.46
N ILE A 572 0.54 -4.45 -16.72
CA ILE A 572 -0.43 -5.48 -17.12
C ILE A 572 -1.70 -5.32 -16.29
N ALA A 573 -2.85 -5.16 -16.94
CA ALA A 573 -4.16 -5.08 -16.28
C ALA A 573 -4.90 -6.42 -16.25
N GLN A 574 -4.81 -7.18 -17.32
CA GLN A 574 -5.40 -8.51 -17.46
C GLN A 574 -4.61 -9.36 -18.46
N ILE A 575 -4.85 -10.66 -18.48
CA ILE A 575 -4.18 -11.59 -19.39
C ILE A 575 -5.24 -12.44 -20.10
N HIS A 576 -5.28 -12.40 -21.43
CA HIS A 576 -6.02 -13.37 -22.23
C HIS A 576 -5.17 -14.63 -22.34
N ALA A 577 -5.48 -15.60 -21.49
CA ALA A 577 -4.72 -16.83 -21.29
C ALA A 577 -5.20 -17.91 -22.27
N SER A 578 -5.18 -17.60 -23.56
CA SER A 578 -5.58 -18.53 -24.61
C SER A 578 -4.80 -18.33 -25.90
N ASN A 579 -4.66 -19.42 -26.67
CA ASN A 579 -4.20 -19.42 -28.05
C ASN A 579 -5.40 -19.55 -29.02
N THR A 580 -5.14 -19.72 -30.31
CA THR A 580 -6.17 -20.02 -31.32
C THR A 580 -6.85 -21.38 -31.09
N ASP A 581 -7.94 -21.64 -31.80
CA ASP A 581 -8.59 -22.96 -31.78
C ASP A 581 -7.67 -24.03 -32.37
N GLY A 582 -7.70 -25.22 -31.79
CA GLY A 582 -6.87 -26.37 -32.16
C GLY A 582 -6.98 -27.45 -31.11
N VAL A 583 -6.42 -27.17 -29.93
CA VAL A 583 -6.45 -28.03 -28.75
C VAL A 583 -6.73 -27.18 -27.50
N TRP A 584 -7.11 -27.83 -26.40
CA TRP A 584 -7.17 -27.18 -25.08
C TRP A 584 -5.79 -26.70 -24.62
N ILE A 585 -5.77 -25.74 -23.70
CA ILE A 585 -4.54 -25.14 -23.15
C ILE A 585 -3.62 -26.22 -22.55
N GLU A 586 -4.17 -27.25 -21.90
CA GLU A 586 -3.39 -28.36 -21.32
C GLU A 586 -2.57 -29.14 -22.35
N ASN A 587 -3.02 -29.15 -23.61
CA ASN A 587 -2.40 -29.90 -24.70
C ASN A 587 -1.63 -29.00 -25.68
N ASP A 588 -1.62 -27.69 -25.47
CA ASP A 588 -0.94 -26.74 -26.34
C ASP A 588 0.54 -26.63 -25.98
N LYS A 589 1.41 -27.21 -26.83
CA LYS A 589 2.87 -27.21 -26.64
C LYS A 589 3.50 -25.80 -26.69
N ALA A 590 2.79 -24.80 -27.19
CA ALA A 590 3.25 -23.42 -27.21
C ALA A 590 2.97 -22.68 -25.90
N ILE A 591 2.20 -23.26 -24.97
CA ILE A 591 1.86 -22.66 -23.67
C ILE A 591 2.45 -23.50 -22.54
N ASP A 592 3.45 -22.94 -21.85
CA ASP A 592 3.99 -23.49 -20.61
C ASP A 592 3.39 -22.76 -19.40
N LEU A 593 2.20 -23.19 -18.95
CA LEU A 593 1.54 -22.55 -17.80
C LEU A 593 2.37 -22.61 -16.50
N PRO A 594 3.07 -23.70 -16.14
CA PRO A 594 3.96 -23.71 -14.99
C PRO A 594 5.05 -22.62 -15.03
N ALA A 595 5.77 -22.47 -16.15
CA ALA A 595 6.78 -21.43 -16.29
C ALA A 595 6.18 -20.01 -16.28
N ILE A 596 5.00 -19.85 -16.88
CA ILE A 596 4.25 -18.59 -16.84
C ILE A 596 3.84 -18.28 -15.40
N LYS A 597 3.35 -19.26 -14.64
CA LYS A 597 3.00 -19.09 -13.23
C LYS A 597 4.22 -18.68 -12.41
N GLU A 598 5.35 -19.36 -12.55
CA GLU A 598 6.60 -18.97 -11.86
C GLU A 598 6.96 -17.51 -12.17
N THR A 599 6.81 -17.10 -13.42
CA THR A 599 7.06 -15.71 -13.85
C THR A 599 6.08 -14.72 -13.20
N LEU A 600 4.78 -14.98 -13.28
CA LEU A 600 3.75 -14.13 -12.65
C LEU A 600 3.93 -14.11 -11.13
N ASP A 601 4.35 -15.24 -10.56
CA ASP A 601 4.59 -15.43 -9.14
C ASP A 601 5.73 -14.52 -8.67
N ALA A 602 6.88 -14.59 -9.38
CA ALA A 602 8.09 -13.83 -9.11
C ALA A 602 7.88 -12.31 -9.24
N MET A 603 7.04 -11.86 -10.17
CA MET A 603 6.71 -10.43 -10.27
C MET A 603 5.56 -10.00 -9.36
N HIS A 604 5.03 -10.90 -8.51
CA HIS A 604 3.89 -10.65 -7.62
C HIS A 604 2.66 -10.08 -8.34
N TRP A 605 2.42 -10.52 -9.57
CA TRP A 605 1.25 -10.06 -10.31
C TRP A 605 -0.03 -10.69 -9.75
N LYS A 606 -1.11 -9.92 -9.79
CA LYS A 606 -2.46 -10.37 -9.47
C LYS A 606 -3.41 -9.86 -10.55
N GLY A 607 -4.44 -10.63 -10.89
CA GLY A 607 -5.46 -10.23 -11.85
C GLY A 607 -6.23 -11.39 -12.45
N TRP A 608 -6.87 -11.11 -13.58
CA TRP A 608 -7.70 -12.06 -14.30
C TRP A 608 -6.93 -12.75 -15.43
N LEU A 609 -7.00 -14.08 -15.43
CA LEU A 609 -6.63 -14.95 -16.54
C LEU A 609 -7.93 -15.29 -17.31
N ILE A 610 -8.07 -14.76 -18.51
CA ILE A 610 -9.33 -14.80 -19.27
C ILE A 610 -9.19 -15.80 -20.41
N VAL A 611 -10.08 -16.78 -20.47
CA VAL A 611 -10.16 -17.74 -21.58
C VAL A 611 -11.03 -17.15 -22.69
N GLU A 612 -10.40 -16.79 -23.80
CA GLU A 612 -11.08 -16.31 -25.00
C GLU A 612 -11.30 -17.44 -26.01
N ARG A 613 -10.30 -18.31 -26.24
CA ARG A 613 -10.34 -19.41 -27.23
C ARG A 613 -9.75 -20.72 -26.70
N SER A 614 -8.76 -21.30 -27.41
CA SER A 614 -8.19 -22.64 -27.19
C SER A 614 -9.22 -23.77 -27.16
N ARG A 615 -10.16 -23.79 -28.11
CA ARG A 615 -11.12 -24.91 -28.24
C ARG A 615 -10.48 -26.08 -28.97
N ASP A 616 -10.83 -27.30 -28.56
CA ASP A 616 -10.61 -28.50 -29.36
C ASP A 616 -11.55 -28.48 -30.57
N THR A 617 -10.96 -28.51 -31.76
CA THR A 617 -11.70 -28.37 -33.03
C THR A 617 -12.63 -29.54 -33.31
N SER A 618 -12.44 -30.71 -32.68
CA SER A 618 -13.35 -31.86 -32.81
C SER A 618 -14.69 -31.66 -32.09
N MET A 619 -14.78 -30.66 -31.20
CA MET A 619 -15.96 -30.44 -30.35
C MET A 619 -16.32 -28.96 -30.20
N VAL A 620 -16.11 -28.15 -31.24
CA VAL A 620 -16.34 -26.69 -31.21
C VAL A 620 -17.73 -26.24 -30.74
N HIS A 621 -18.75 -27.11 -30.84
CA HIS A 621 -20.12 -26.84 -30.40
C HIS A 621 -20.35 -27.19 -28.91
N GLU A 622 -19.47 -27.95 -28.28
CA GLU A 622 -19.50 -28.27 -26.86
C GLU A 622 -18.88 -27.13 -26.03
N VAL A 623 -19.60 -26.00 -25.93
CA VAL A 623 -19.10 -24.77 -25.26
C VAL A 623 -18.65 -25.05 -23.82
N VAL A 624 -19.52 -25.63 -22.99
CA VAL A 624 -19.20 -25.87 -21.56
C VAL A 624 -17.98 -26.76 -21.41
N LYS A 625 -17.85 -27.81 -22.25
CA LYS A 625 -16.73 -28.75 -22.20
C LYS A 625 -15.41 -28.10 -22.59
N ASN A 626 -15.39 -27.32 -23.68
CA ASN A 626 -14.15 -26.65 -24.14
C ASN A 626 -13.66 -25.61 -23.15
N TYR A 627 -14.51 -24.63 -22.84
CA TYR A 627 -14.12 -23.55 -21.92
C TYR A 627 -13.93 -24.09 -20.50
N GLY A 628 -14.69 -25.12 -20.11
CA GLY A 628 -14.55 -25.81 -18.83
C GLY A 628 -13.21 -26.53 -18.68
N ALA A 629 -12.74 -27.22 -19.71
CA ALA A 629 -11.42 -27.86 -19.68
C ALA A 629 -10.30 -26.82 -19.51
N ASN A 630 -10.36 -25.72 -20.26
CA ASN A 630 -9.39 -24.62 -20.17
C ASN A 630 -9.43 -23.93 -18.79
N ALA A 631 -10.62 -23.60 -18.30
CA ALA A 631 -10.79 -22.99 -16.99
C ALA A 631 -10.29 -23.91 -15.87
N ALA A 632 -10.65 -25.20 -15.91
CA ALA A 632 -10.20 -26.18 -14.93
C ALA A 632 -8.67 -26.31 -14.92
N TYR A 633 -8.02 -26.33 -16.09
CA TYR A 633 -6.56 -26.40 -16.16
C TYR A 633 -5.87 -25.13 -15.64
N LEU A 634 -6.38 -23.94 -15.98
CA LEU A 634 -5.88 -22.69 -15.41
C LEU A 634 -6.02 -22.67 -13.89
N LYS A 635 -7.20 -23.03 -13.35
CA LYS A 635 -7.39 -23.10 -11.89
C LYS A 635 -6.46 -24.14 -11.26
N LYS A 636 -6.28 -25.30 -11.91
CA LYS A 636 -5.35 -26.34 -11.45
C LYS A 636 -3.91 -25.83 -11.33
N VAL A 637 -3.45 -24.98 -12.25
CA VAL A 637 -2.10 -24.43 -12.20
C VAL A 637 -2.01 -23.24 -11.25
N PHE A 638 -2.93 -22.28 -11.36
CA PHE A 638 -2.82 -20.96 -10.73
C PHE A 638 -3.52 -20.82 -9.38
N GLN A 639 -4.47 -21.71 -9.04
CA GLN A 639 -5.27 -21.61 -7.82
C GLN A 639 -5.15 -22.82 -6.88
N ASN A 640 -4.59 -23.94 -7.34
CA ASN A 640 -4.33 -25.07 -6.44
C ASN A 640 -3.14 -24.75 -5.51
N LYS A 641 -3.36 -25.10 -4.24
CA LYS A 641 -2.42 -24.94 -3.12
C LYS A 641 -1.28 -25.96 -3.18
#